data_AF-A0A1C4XDF6-F1
#
_entry.id   AF-A0A1C4XDF6-F1
#
_cell.length_a   1.000
_cell.length_b   1.000
_cell.length_c   1.000
_cell.angle_alpha   90.00
_cell.angle_beta   90.00
_cell.angle_gamma   90.00
#
_symmetry.space_group_name_H-M   'P 1'
#
loop_
_entity.id
_entity.type
_entity.pdbx_description
1 polymer ?
#
loop_
_entity_poly.entity_id
_entity_poly.type
_entity_poly.pdbx_seq_one_letter_code
_entity_poly.pdbx_strand_id
1 'polypeptide(L)'
;MNTSILAAGATSQTNGHYGFGATTSQRRFDGDGELAVTDYPAVAEMVNAWREGDLTAAPPGYDRSDRASGRKAKLMFLAPRVQEHADRVAVHLVNGFEETVLGRAANELSLLGWKWCARELTKISASERALTFASSALDVEPILVSYADTSEDPEDHDSRHATPDSPTPNDESDNMSNDSYRQSRRELLINGRRVRISDLLDAGLLSSGAELTFQQRIGETPYRATVTSRGQLRLPDGREFATPSRAAAEESGLVAVPGWAVWRVQPSGQTLHQLRVQLLKDVAEEVGADHARPHEEAEAVRRRFTLLEEARTDAEAGQPRTLTVREFIKHWGIEDRDRTASVQIDADLANHGLTTVPDFRTVSLDKTIRIMVPEGDQPTVAVEPGVDNSEPPSSASDEESVDVGLTLGNLLPDDMSLTWVSPTASFEEAITAMQVDDFSQIAVLANPYTLHGAVSWESIAAAKHRDGHATFSDAIDRRAAARVFDYDVRLLDVLGTLQQDGFIFVRDDQRKITGILTAADVVRKYDDTATPFFLIGEIDQELRQLLQNTFDEEAVKQACLSAGLSFKSFDAMSVGQYQAVLDNPDCWTQLGWPLDRQVFIKRLDRLRRVRNNVMHFNPDPVKPTDVAKLRNFLDLIRRYRG
;
A
#
# COMPACT_ATOMS: atom_id res chain seq x y z
N MET A 1 -24.47 1.85 56.63
CA MET A 1 -24.98 0.47 56.74
C MET A 1 -26.44 0.55 57.20
N ASN A 2 -27.32 -0.22 56.56
CA ASN A 2 -28.80 -0.26 56.71
C ASN A 2 -29.57 0.99 56.19
N THR A 3 -30.78 0.97 55.61
CA THR A 3 -31.70 -0.03 55.00
C THR A 3 -32.87 0.78 54.36
N SER A 4 -33.40 0.32 53.21
CA SER A 4 -34.74 0.51 52.58
C SER A 4 -35.44 1.88 52.50
N ILE A 5 -35.95 2.24 51.30
CA ILE A 5 -37.28 2.89 51.07
C ILE A 5 -37.91 2.49 49.70
N LEU A 6 -39.07 1.83 49.81
CA LEU A 6 -40.37 1.90 49.08
C LEU A 6 -40.55 1.60 47.58
N ALA A 7 -41.64 0.84 47.37
CA ALA A 7 -42.31 0.45 46.14
C ALA A 7 -43.56 1.32 45.85
N ALA A 8 -43.95 1.37 44.57
CA ALA A 8 -45.32 1.49 44.04
C ALA A 8 -45.26 1.03 42.56
N GLY A 9 -45.87 -0.08 42.13
CA GLY A 9 -47.29 -0.23 41.74
C GLY A 9 -47.54 0.43 40.36
N ALA A 10 -48.04 -0.18 39.28
CA ALA A 10 -48.78 -1.43 39.08
C ALA A 10 -48.82 -1.83 37.58
N THR A 11 -48.97 -3.14 37.33
CA THR A 11 -49.75 -3.82 36.26
C THR A 11 -49.73 -3.33 34.80
N SER A 12 -49.13 -4.11 33.89
CA SER A 12 -49.84 -5.08 33.00
C SER A 12 -48.96 -5.53 31.80
N GLN A 13 -48.97 -6.85 31.57
CA GLN A 13 -48.65 -7.67 30.37
C GLN A 13 -48.65 -6.92 29.02
N THR A 14 -47.83 -7.18 27.97
CA THR A 14 -47.18 -8.40 27.45
C THR A 14 -46.30 -8.03 26.22
N ASN A 15 -45.34 -8.90 25.87
CA ASN A 15 -44.58 -9.00 24.61
C ASN A 15 -43.47 -7.96 24.28
N GLY A 16 -42.23 -8.29 24.64
CA GLY A 16 -41.02 -7.71 24.06
C GLY A 16 -40.47 -8.56 22.91
N HIS A 17 -40.74 -8.15 21.67
CA HIS A 17 -39.95 -8.49 20.49
C HIS A 17 -38.97 -7.33 20.28
N TYR A 18 -37.65 -7.55 20.41
CA TYR A 18 -36.66 -6.66 19.81
C TYR A 18 -36.42 -7.10 18.37
N GLY A 19 -37.28 -6.63 17.48
CA GLY A 19 -37.05 -6.63 16.04
C GLY A 19 -36.69 -5.21 15.61
N PHE A 20 -35.47 -5.01 15.13
CA PHE A 20 -35.12 -3.79 14.39
C PHE A 20 -35.61 -3.96 12.94
N GLY A 21 -36.87 -3.61 12.73
CA GLY A 21 -37.44 -3.38 11.39
C GLY A 21 -37.06 -1.99 10.89
N ALA A 22 -36.81 -1.90 9.59
CA ALA A 22 -36.61 -0.66 8.87
C ALA A 22 -37.79 0.31 9.06
N THR A 23 -37.49 1.58 9.31
CA THR A 23 -38.42 2.70 9.11
C THR A 23 -37.77 3.75 8.23
N THR A 24 -38.11 3.68 6.95
CA THR A 24 -37.98 4.74 5.95
C THR A 24 -38.69 5.99 6.47
N SER A 25 -37.95 7.07 6.70
CA SER A 25 -38.53 8.39 6.97
C SER A 25 -38.37 9.23 5.71
N GLN A 26 -39.40 9.24 4.85
CA GLN A 26 -39.55 10.24 3.82
C GLN A 26 -39.62 11.63 4.48
N ARG A 27 -38.58 12.45 4.33
CA ARG A 27 -38.75 13.90 4.29
C ARG A 27 -38.79 14.31 2.82
N ARG A 28 -39.98 14.66 2.32
CA ARG A 28 -40.10 15.59 1.20
C ARG A 28 -39.46 16.90 1.67
N PHE A 29 -38.36 17.29 1.04
CA PHE A 29 -37.92 18.68 1.06
C PHE A 29 -38.78 19.42 0.04
N ASP A 30 -39.95 19.88 0.49
CA ASP A 30 -40.60 21.06 -0.09
C ASP A 30 -40.02 22.25 0.69
N GLY A 31 -38.99 22.88 0.14
CA GLY A 31 -38.32 24.03 0.74
C GLY A 31 -37.41 24.68 -0.29
N ASP A 32 -37.75 25.91 -0.65
CA ASP A 32 -37.08 26.72 -1.67
C ASP A 32 -35.56 26.79 -1.47
N GLY A 33 -34.84 26.50 -2.56
CA GLY A 33 -33.54 27.06 -2.93
C GLY A 33 -32.46 27.19 -1.85
N GLU A 34 -31.62 26.17 -1.72
CA GLU A 34 -30.17 26.35 -1.58
C GLU A 34 -29.46 25.05 -2.00
N LEU A 35 -29.06 25.02 -3.28
CA LEU A 35 -28.39 23.90 -3.95
C LEU A 35 -26.89 24.18 -4.06
N ALA A 36 -26.08 23.19 -3.69
CA ALA A 36 -24.64 22.96 -3.96
C ALA A 36 -23.70 24.19 -4.07
N VAL A 37 -22.73 24.29 -3.13
CA VAL A 37 -21.72 25.37 -3.10
C VAL A 37 -20.66 25.20 -4.19
N THR A 38 -20.72 26.08 -5.18
CA THR A 38 -19.60 26.50 -6.03
C THR A 38 -19.92 27.91 -6.56
N ASP A 39 -18.96 28.84 -6.53
CA ASP A 39 -19.15 30.21 -7.04
C ASP A 39 -19.17 30.28 -8.58
N TYR A 40 -19.14 29.12 -9.25
CA TYR A 40 -19.23 28.99 -10.69
C TYR A 40 -20.63 28.48 -11.06
N PRO A 41 -21.54 29.33 -11.58
CA PRO A 41 -22.90 28.96 -11.94
C PRO A 41 -22.99 27.73 -12.86
N ALA A 42 -22.04 27.59 -13.77
CA ALA A 42 -21.96 26.46 -14.70
C ALA A 42 -21.68 25.11 -14.02
N VAL A 43 -21.01 25.09 -12.86
CA VAL A 43 -20.72 23.87 -12.10
C VAL A 43 -21.90 23.49 -11.22
N ALA A 44 -22.59 24.48 -10.63
CA ALA A 44 -23.83 24.27 -9.90
C ALA A 44 -24.94 23.69 -10.80
N GLU A 45 -25.10 24.24 -12.01
CA GLU A 45 -26.02 23.71 -13.03
C GLU A 45 -25.69 22.27 -13.44
N MET A 46 -24.40 21.95 -13.61
CA MET A 46 -23.96 20.61 -13.96
C MET A 46 -24.22 19.59 -12.85
N VAL A 47 -23.94 19.94 -11.59
CA VAL A 47 -24.20 19.07 -10.43
C VAL A 47 -25.69 18.84 -10.21
N ASN A 48 -26.52 19.86 -10.46
CA ASN A 48 -27.97 19.73 -10.38
C ASN A 48 -28.52 18.88 -11.53
N ALA A 49 -28.02 19.06 -12.75
CA ALA A 49 -28.38 18.19 -13.88
C ALA A 49 -28.04 16.71 -13.61
N TRP A 50 -26.90 16.42 -12.96
CA TRP A 50 -26.55 15.06 -12.55
C TRP A 50 -27.47 14.50 -11.46
N ARG A 51 -27.89 15.33 -10.49
CA ARG A 51 -28.88 14.96 -9.47
C ARG A 51 -30.28 14.69 -10.06
N GLU A 52 -30.58 15.31 -11.19
CA GLU A 52 -31.82 15.08 -11.94
C GLU A 52 -31.70 13.92 -12.95
N GLY A 53 -30.53 13.28 -13.03
CA GLY A 53 -30.28 12.10 -13.85
C GLY A 53 -29.75 12.37 -15.26
N ASP A 54 -29.46 13.62 -15.63
CA ASP A 54 -28.82 13.97 -16.90
C ASP A 54 -27.29 13.81 -16.81
N LEU A 55 -26.82 12.59 -17.04
CA LEU A 55 -25.38 12.25 -17.07
C LEU A 55 -24.63 12.85 -18.27
N THR A 56 -25.31 13.57 -19.16
CA THR A 56 -24.70 14.16 -20.34
C THR A 56 -24.29 15.61 -20.15
N ALA A 57 -24.81 16.30 -19.14
CA ALA A 57 -24.50 17.70 -18.86
C ALA A 57 -22.99 17.95 -18.76
N ALA A 58 -22.51 18.97 -19.50
CA ALA A 58 -21.11 19.37 -19.58
C ALA A 58 -21.02 20.90 -19.57
N PRO A 59 -19.92 21.50 -19.09
CA PRO A 59 -19.78 22.95 -19.04
C PRO A 59 -19.88 23.62 -20.42
N PRO A 60 -20.35 24.87 -20.51
CA PRO A 60 -20.39 25.61 -21.78
C PRO A 60 -19.01 25.70 -22.44
N GLY A 61 -18.93 25.35 -23.73
CA GLY A 61 -17.66 25.32 -24.49
C GLY A 61 -16.90 23.98 -24.43
N TYR A 62 -17.45 22.97 -23.76
CA TYR A 62 -16.85 21.64 -23.69
C TYR A 62 -17.26 20.75 -24.88
N ASP A 63 -16.29 20.36 -25.71
CA ASP A 63 -16.51 19.41 -26.80
C ASP A 63 -16.54 17.96 -26.28
N ARG A 64 -17.59 17.21 -26.64
CA ARG A 64 -17.87 15.86 -26.14
C ARG A 64 -17.27 14.76 -27.02
N SER A 65 -16.76 15.09 -28.21
CA SER A 65 -16.24 14.08 -29.16
C SER A 65 -14.85 13.54 -28.83
N ASP A 66 -14.16 14.09 -27.83
CA ASP A 66 -12.81 13.68 -27.45
C ASP A 66 -12.84 12.79 -26.18
N ARG A 67 -12.34 11.55 -26.29
CA ARG A 67 -12.27 10.53 -25.19
C ARG A 67 -10.96 9.74 -25.32
N ALA A 68 -10.27 9.26 -24.27
CA ALA A 68 -10.44 9.34 -22.82
C ALA A 68 -9.14 8.89 -22.09
N SER A 69 -8.65 9.65 -21.11
CA SER A 69 -7.93 9.13 -19.92
C SER A 69 -7.81 10.25 -18.86
N GLY A 70 -7.84 9.90 -17.56
CA GLY A 70 -7.57 10.82 -16.45
C GLY A 70 -8.75 11.17 -15.52
N ARG A 71 -8.46 11.99 -14.49
CA ARG A 71 -9.31 12.45 -13.35
C ARG A 71 -10.79 12.74 -13.69
N LYS A 72 -11.08 13.06 -14.95
CA LYS A 72 -12.41 13.27 -15.54
C LYS A 72 -13.28 12.00 -15.63
N ALA A 73 -12.70 10.83 -15.88
CA ALA A 73 -13.43 9.55 -15.81
C ALA A 73 -13.89 9.24 -14.38
N LYS A 74 -13.08 9.62 -13.37
CA LYS A 74 -13.42 9.45 -11.95
C LYS A 74 -14.60 10.33 -11.51
N LEU A 75 -14.70 11.57 -12.03
CA LEU A 75 -15.86 12.43 -11.80
C LEU A 75 -17.14 11.89 -12.46
N MET A 76 -17.04 11.35 -13.67
CA MET A 76 -18.15 10.69 -14.35
C MET A 76 -18.56 9.36 -13.68
N PHE A 77 -17.64 8.67 -13.00
CA PHE A 77 -17.94 7.49 -12.15
C PHE A 77 -18.59 7.86 -10.81
N LEU A 78 -18.30 9.06 -10.30
CA LEU A 78 -18.90 9.60 -9.07
C LEU A 78 -20.36 10.03 -9.27
N ALA A 79 -20.73 10.50 -10.46
CA ALA A 79 -22.09 10.97 -10.75
C ALA A 79 -23.18 9.90 -10.54
N PRO A 80 -23.05 8.65 -11.03
CA PRO A 80 -24.00 7.57 -10.73
C PRO A 80 -24.08 7.26 -9.24
N ARG A 81 -22.96 7.29 -8.52
CA ARG A 81 -22.88 7.01 -7.06
C ARG A 81 -23.52 8.11 -6.22
N VAL A 82 -23.39 9.37 -6.63
CA VAL A 82 -24.05 10.52 -5.99
C VAL A 82 -25.57 10.45 -6.23
N GLN A 83 -26.00 10.02 -7.41
CA GLN A 83 -27.41 9.81 -7.72
C GLN A 83 -28.02 8.61 -6.97
N GLU A 84 -27.32 7.48 -6.97
CA GLU A 84 -27.74 6.22 -6.33
C GLU A 84 -27.84 6.32 -4.81
N HIS A 85 -27.16 7.30 -4.20
CA HIS A 85 -27.12 7.52 -2.75
C HIS A 85 -27.50 8.96 -2.36
N ALA A 86 -28.28 9.66 -3.20
CA ALA A 86 -28.67 11.06 -2.98
C ALA A 86 -29.41 11.29 -1.64
N ASP A 87 -30.04 10.25 -1.10
CA ASP A 87 -30.72 10.18 0.19
C ASP A 87 -29.80 9.88 1.39
N ARG A 88 -28.54 9.47 1.13
CA ARG A 88 -27.56 9.01 2.13
C ARG A 88 -26.25 9.81 2.14
N VAL A 89 -26.01 10.67 1.16
CA VAL A 89 -24.82 11.54 1.08
C VAL A 89 -25.14 12.91 1.69
N ALA A 90 -24.63 13.16 2.90
CA ALA A 90 -24.69 14.48 3.53
C ALA A 90 -23.51 15.34 3.04
N VAL A 91 -23.79 16.35 2.21
CA VAL A 91 -22.82 17.39 1.85
C VAL A 91 -22.95 18.51 2.88
N HIS A 92 -21.89 18.74 3.67
CA HIS A 92 -21.88 19.79 4.68
C HIS A 92 -21.27 21.08 4.12
N LEU A 93 -21.98 22.20 4.31
CA LEU A 93 -21.45 23.54 4.08
C LEU A 93 -20.33 23.85 5.08
N VAL A 94 -19.20 24.34 4.59
CA VAL A 94 -18.18 25.00 5.41
C VAL A 94 -18.26 26.50 5.11
N ASN A 95 -18.89 27.26 6.00
CA ASN A 95 -18.92 28.72 5.87
C ASN A 95 -17.50 29.29 6.08
N GLY A 96 -17.07 30.20 5.20
CA GLY A 96 -15.78 30.89 5.32
C GLY A 96 -14.58 30.06 4.86
N PHE A 97 -14.77 29.00 4.05
CA PHE A 97 -13.65 28.21 3.52
C PHE A 97 -12.62 29.09 2.79
N GLU A 98 -13.07 30.06 1.99
CA GLU A 98 -12.23 31.07 1.32
C GLU A 98 -11.40 31.94 2.27
N GLU A 99 -11.81 32.08 3.53
CA GLU A 99 -11.07 32.85 4.53
C GLU A 99 -10.00 32.02 5.25
N THR A 100 -9.98 30.71 5.03
CA THR A 100 -8.93 29.82 5.52
C THR A 100 -7.70 29.88 4.61
N VAL A 101 -6.53 29.62 5.17
CA VAL A 101 -5.27 29.53 4.41
C VAL A 101 -5.36 28.48 3.29
N LEU A 102 -6.04 27.36 3.57
CA LEU A 102 -6.29 26.29 2.62
C LEU A 102 -7.26 26.70 1.49
N GLY A 103 -8.33 27.42 1.80
CA GLY A 103 -9.28 27.88 0.79
C GLY A 103 -8.72 28.95 -0.13
N ARG A 104 -7.97 29.94 0.40
CA ARG A 104 -7.25 30.90 -0.44
C ARG A 104 -6.25 30.21 -1.38
N ALA A 105 -5.52 29.24 -0.87
CA ALA A 105 -4.56 28.49 -1.66
C ALA A 105 -5.22 27.62 -2.72
N ALA A 106 -6.34 26.96 -2.40
CA ALA A 106 -7.12 26.20 -3.37
C ALA A 106 -7.68 27.10 -4.49
N ASN A 107 -8.07 28.34 -4.16
CA ASN A 107 -8.53 29.33 -5.13
C ASN A 107 -7.39 29.77 -6.06
N GLU A 108 -6.21 30.11 -5.51
CA GLU A 108 -5.03 30.49 -6.31
C GLU A 108 -4.54 29.35 -7.20
N LEU A 109 -4.54 28.11 -6.70
CA LEU A 109 -4.23 26.92 -7.51
C LEU A 109 -5.22 26.72 -8.66
N SER A 110 -6.50 26.99 -8.42
CA SER A 110 -7.54 26.91 -9.45
C SER A 110 -7.34 28.00 -10.51
N LEU A 111 -7.03 29.23 -10.12
CA LEU A 111 -6.72 30.33 -11.05
C LEU A 111 -5.47 30.05 -11.89
N LEU A 112 -4.42 29.46 -11.31
CA LEU A 112 -3.24 29.01 -12.05
C LEU A 112 -3.57 27.89 -13.04
N GLY A 113 -4.42 26.94 -12.64
CA GLY A 113 -4.95 25.91 -13.53
C GLY A 113 -5.71 26.50 -14.71
N TRP A 114 -6.55 27.51 -14.46
CA TRP A 114 -7.27 28.23 -15.51
C TRP A 114 -6.35 28.98 -16.47
N LYS A 115 -5.35 29.71 -15.95
CA LYS A 115 -4.37 30.43 -16.79
C LYS A 115 -3.51 29.47 -17.62
N TRP A 116 -3.16 28.30 -17.08
CA TRP A 116 -2.50 27.26 -17.85
C TRP A 116 -3.41 26.70 -18.95
N CYS A 117 -4.67 26.37 -18.64
CA CYS A 117 -5.64 25.89 -19.63
C CYS A 117 -5.94 26.93 -20.72
N ALA A 118 -5.90 28.22 -20.39
CA ALA A 118 -6.03 29.32 -21.34
C ALA A 118 -4.74 29.61 -22.14
N ARG A 119 -3.68 28.82 -21.95
CA ARG A 119 -2.33 28.98 -22.53
C ARG A 119 -1.65 30.31 -22.19
N GLU A 120 -2.06 30.98 -21.12
CA GLU A 120 -1.43 32.20 -20.60
C GLU A 120 -0.18 31.91 -19.75
N LEU A 121 -0.01 30.66 -19.31
CA LEU A 121 1.17 30.17 -18.58
C LEU A 121 1.68 28.87 -19.20
N THR A 122 3.00 28.68 -19.18
CA THR A 122 3.63 27.40 -19.53
C THR A 122 3.43 26.38 -18.39
N LYS A 123 3.42 25.08 -18.72
CA LYS A 123 3.29 23.99 -17.75
C LYS A 123 4.32 24.08 -16.62
N ILE A 124 5.57 24.43 -16.97
CA ILE A 124 6.68 24.60 -16.01
C ILE A 124 6.36 25.77 -15.06
N SER A 125 6.00 26.94 -15.59
CA SER A 125 5.71 28.11 -14.77
C SER A 125 4.45 27.95 -13.90
N ALA A 126 3.43 27.26 -14.40
CA ALA A 126 2.24 26.93 -13.63
C ALA A 126 2.58 25.95 -12.49
N SER A 127 3.42 24.94 -12.75
CA SER A 127 3.86 23.94 -11.77
C SER A 127 4.70 24.56 -10.66
N GLU A 128 5.67 25.41 -10.99
CA GLU A 128 6.53 26.10 -10.01
C GLU A 128 5.72 27.04 -9.10
N ARG A 129 4.79 27.79 -9.69
CA ARG A 129 3.91 28.69 -8.93
C ARG A 129 2.94 27.91 -8.05
N ALA A 130 2.35 26.84 -8.57
CA ALA A 130 1.46 25.97 -7.81
C ALA A 130 2.17 25.32 -6.62
N LEU A 131 3.40 24.84 -6.81
CA LEU A 131 4.22 24.27 -5.74
C LEU A 131 4.52 25.31 -4.66
N THR A 132 4.86 26.54 -5.06
CA THR A 132 5.14 27.64 -4.13
C THR A 132 3.92 27.99 -3.28
N PHE A 133 2.73 28.07 -3.89
CA PHE A 133 1.49 28.35 -3.17
C PHE A 133 1.06 27.20 -2.25
N ALA A 134 1.14 25.95 -2.73
CA ALA A 134 0.79 24.78 -1.93
C ALA A 134 1.72 24.62 -0.72
N SER A 135 3.02 24.85 -0.89
CA SER A 135 4.01 24.76 0.19
C SER A 135 3.78 25.81 1.27
N SER A 136 3.52 27.06 0.85
CA SER A 136 3.21 28.17 1.76
C SER A 136 1.90 27.94 2.54
N ALA A 137 0.90 27.36 1.87
CA ALA A 137 -0.41 27.13 2.49
C ALA A 137 -0.45 25.92 3.43
N LEU A 138 0.33 24.88 3.12
CA LEU A 138 0.37 23.63 3.89
C LEU A 138 1.46 23.63 4.97
N ASP A 139 2.37 24.61 4.96
CA ASP A 139 3.49 24.72 5.92
C ASP A 139 4.41 23.50 5.90
N VAL A 140 4.61 22.94 4.71
CA VAL A 140 5.46 21.76 4.49
C VAL A 140 6.53 22.14 3.47
N GLU A 141 7.78 21.74 3.69
CA GLU A 141 8.84 21.89 2.68
C GLU A 141 8.50 21.05 1.44
N PRO A 142 8.57 21.62 0.22
CA PRO A 142 8.30 20.87 -0.98
C PRO A 142 9.42 19.87 -1.28
N ILE A 143 9.08 18.59 -1.29
CA ILE A 143 9.87 17.57 -2.00
C ILE A 143 9.26 17.42 -3.39
N LEU A 144 9.98 17.88 -4.42
CA LEU A 144 9.65 17.57 -5.81
C LEU A 144 9.99 16.11 -6.08
N VAL A 145 8.96 15.24 -6.07
CA VAL A 145 9.09 13.90 -6.63
C VAL A 145 9.13 14.04 -8.15
N SER A 146 10.28 13.77 -8.77
CA SER A 146 10.37 13.80 -10.23
C SER A 146 9.57 12.63 -10.81
N TYR A 147 8.35 12.90 -11.26
CA TYR A 147 7.66 12.03 -12.20
C TYR A 147 8.33 12.20 -13.56
N ALA A 148 9.20 11.26 -13.93
CA ALA A 148 9.76 11.20 -15.26
C ALA A 148 8.65 10.79 -16.26
N ASP A 149 8.39 11.69 -17.21
CA ASP A 149 7.66 11.60 -18.47
C ASP A 149 6.83 10.33 -18.78
N THR A 150 5.50 10.49 -18.73
CA THR A 150 4.60 9.88 -19.71
C THR A 150 4.39 10.89 -20.84
N SER A 151 5.13 10.75 -21.92
CA SER A 151 5.03 11.58 -23.12
C SER A 151 3.79 11.19 -23.95
N GLU A 152 2.77 12.04 -23.94
CA GLU A 152 1.88 12.24 -25.09
C GLU A 152 1.94 13.73 -25.41
N ASP A 153 2.73 14.09 -26.43
CA ASP A 153 2.64 15.41 -27.06
C ASP A 153 1.62 15.32 -28.21
N PRO A 154 0.70 16.29 -28.34
CA PRO A 154 -0.17 16.43 -29.50
C PRO A 154 0.57 17.11 -30.65
N GLU A 155 0.30 16.63 -31.86
CA GLU A 155 0.81 17.14 -33.13
C GLU A 155 0.46 18.62 -33.33
N ASP A 156 1.47 19.44 -33.69
CA ASP A 156 1.25 20.78 -34.25
C ASP A 156 1.80 20.80 -35.68
N HIS A 157 0.87 20.89 -36.64
CA HIS A 157 1.14 21.12 -38.05
C HIS A 157 1.25 22.62 -38.29
N ASP A 158 2.45 23.15 -38.52
CA ASP A 158 2.66 24.08 -39.64
C ASP A 158 4.13 24.16 -40.05
N SER A 159 4.35 24.08 -41.36
CA SER A 159 5.65 24.10 -42.01
C SER A 159 5.96 25.50 -42.54
N ARG A 160 7.20 25.99 -42.41
CA ARG A 160 7.86 26.79 -43.45
C ARG A 160 9.37 27.03 -43.23
N HIS A 161 10.13 26.50 -44.19
CA HIS A 161 11.49 26.81 -44.69
C HIS A 161 12.34 27.94 -44.07
N ALA A 162 13.62 27.65 -43.78
CA ALA A 162 14.80 28.09 -44.58
C ALA A 162 16.13 27.59 -43.97
N THR A 163 17.09 27.26 -44.83
CA THR A 163 18.45 26.71 -44.58
C THR A 163 19.51 27.83 -44.34
N PRO A 164 20.84 27.56 -44.34
CA PRO A 164 21.70 27.27 -43.18
C PRO A 164 22.89 28.26 -43.02
N ASP A 165 23.53 28.38 -41.85
CA ASP A 165 24.98 28.71 -41.82
C ASP A 165 25.70 28.53 -40.46
N SER A 166 26.78 27.74 -40.56
CA SER A 166 28.10 27.87 -39.89
C SER A 166 28.31 27.63 -38.37
N PRO A 167 29.50 27.13 -37.97
CA PRO A 167 29.73 26.38 -36.73
C PRO A 167 30.41 27.21 -35.63
N THR A 168 30.15 26.89 -34.35
CA THR A 168 31.05 27.28 -33.25
C THR A 168 31.24 26.13 -32.25
N PRO A 169 32.44 26.01 -31.63
CA PRO A 169 32.85 24.85 -30.87
C PRO A 169 32.68 25.05 -29.35
N ASN A 170 32.33 23.96 -28.67
CA ASN A 170 32.72 23.55 -27.30
C ASN A 170 31.52 22.92 -26.56
N ASP A 171 31.37 21.60 -26.71
CA ASP A 171 30.56 20.75 -25.82
C ASP A 171 31.50 19.76 -25.12
N GLU A 172 32.17 20.21 -24.04
CA GLU A 172 32.83 19.30 -23.10
C GLU A 172 32.26 19.40 -21.67
N SER A 173 31.44 20.40 -21.37
CA SER A 173 30.82 20.59 -20.05
C SER A 173 29.44 19.94 -19.87
N ASP A 174 28.73 19.62 -20.95
CA ASP A 174 27.40 18.97 -20.89
C ASP A 174 27.47 17.43 -20.76
N ASN A 175 28.63 16.82 -20.99
CA ASN A 175 28.76 15.36 -20.97
C ASN A 175 28.91 14.79 -19.55
N MET A 176 29.54 15.52 -18.61
CA MET A 176 29.74 15.04 -17.23
C MET A 176 28.45 15.03 -16.39
N SER A 177 27.53 15.96 -16.63
CA SER A 177 26.23 16.03 -15.94
C SER A 177 25.27 14.95 -16.42
N ASN A 178 25.36 14.56 -17.70
CA ASN A 178 24.49 13.55 -18.30
C ASN A 178 24.97 12.11 -17.95
N ASP A 179 26.28 11.88 -17.85
CA ASP A 179 26.84 10.60 -17.43
C ASP A 179 26.55 10.28 -15.95
N SER A 180 26.70 11.24 -15.04
CA SER A 180 26.38 11.06 -13.62
C SER A 180 24.88 10.81 -13.39
N TYR A 181 24.00 11.48 -14.15
CA TYR A 181 22.55 11.27 -14.09
C TYR A 181 22.12 9.92 -14.69
N ARG A 182 22.78 9.46 -15.77
CA ARG A 182 22.58 8.12 -16.35
C ARG A 182 23.07 7.01 -15.43
N GLN A 183 24.22 7.19 -14.77
CA GLN A 183 24.72 6.28 -13.75
C GLN A 183 23.72 6.15 -12.59
N SER A 184 23.25 7.28 -12.03
CA SER A 184 22.24 7.28 -10.95
C SER A 184 20.92 6.62 -11.34
N ARG A 185 20.45 6.73 -12.60
CA ARG A 185 19.23 6.06 -13.08
C ARG A 185 19.38 4.56 -13.30
N ARG A 186 20.56 4.11 -13.72
CA ARG A 186 20.86 2.68 -13.90
C ARG A 186 21.00 1.97 -12.56
N GLU A 187 21.54 2.64 -11.56
CA GLU A 187 21.65 2.11 -10.19
C GLU A 187 20.31 1.77 -9.54
N LEU A 188 19.24 2.50 -9.87
CA LEU A 188 17.90 2.19 -9.36
C LEU A 188 17.39 0.83 -9.85
N LEU A 189 17.95 0.27 -10.94
CA LEU A 189 17.58 -1.05 -11.46
C LEU A 189 17.98 -2.20 -10.53
N ILE A 190 19.01 -1.97 -9.71
CA ILE A 190 19.46 -2.89 -8.65
C ILE A 190 19.03 -2.39 -7.26
N ASN A 191 18.18 -1.37 -7.18
CA ASN A 191 17.70 -0.79 -5.92
C ASN A 191 16.21 -0.40 -6.02
N GLY A 192 15.39 -1.32 -6.53
CA GLY A 192 13.94 -1.22 -6.40
C GLY A 192 13.15 -0.66 -7.57
N ARG A 193 13.77 -0.44 -8.73
CA ARG A 193 13.06 -0.18 -9.99
C ARG A 193 13.08 -1.44 -10.87
N ARG A 194 11.90 -1.84 -11.35
CA ARG A 194 11.77 -2.91 -12.36
C ARG A 194 12.45 -2.47 -13.67
N VAL A 195 13.23 -3.36 -14.27
CA VAL A 195 13.86 -3.15 -15.58
C VAL A 195 12.77 -3.09 -16.66
N ARG A 196 12.83 -2.07 -17.50
CA ARG A 196 11.97 -1.84 -18.67
C ARG A 196 12.74 -2.13 -19.96
N ILE A 197 12.00 -2.29 -21.06
CA ILE A 197 12.62 -2.46 -22.39
C ILE A 197 13.43 -1.22 -22.80
N SER A 198 13.00 -0.02 -22.40
CA SER A 198 13.78 1.21 -22.56
C SER A 198 15.16 1.11 -21.93
N ASP A 199 15.29 0.45 -20.78
CA ASP A 199 16.59 0.30 -20.12
C ASP A 199 17.54 -0.60 -20.91
N LEU A 200 17.01 -1.62 -21.61
CA LEU A 200 17.80 -2.45 -22.53
C LEU A 200 18.25 -1.67 -23.77
N LEU A 201 17.41 -0.76 -24.27
CA LEU A 201 17.76 0.14 -25.38
C LEU A 201 18.87 1.12 -24.96
N ASP A 202 18.70 1.75 -23.80
CA ASP A 202 19.66 2.70 -23.25
C ASP A 202 21.02 2.05 -22.95
N ALA A 203 21.02 0.76 -22.60
CA ALA A 203 22.22 -0.05 -22.41
C ALA A 203 22.85 -0.55 -23.72
N GLY A 204 22.18 -0.40 -24.86
CA GLY A 204 22.64 -0.94 -26.14
C GLY A 204 22.56 -2.47 -26.24
N LEU A 205 21.90 -3.13 -25.29
CA LEU A 205 21.67 -4.58 -25.31
C LEU A 205 20.52 -4.98 -26.25
N LEU A 206 19.68 -4.01 -26.62
CA LEU A 206 18.59 -4.15 -27.56
C LEU A 206 18.56 -2.93 -28.49
N SER A 207 18.13 -3.11 -29.73
CA SER A 207 18.04 -2.03 -30.71
C SER A 207 16.58 -1.69 -31.02
N SER A 208 16.29 -0.41 -31.25
CA SER A 208 15.01 0.00 -31.83
C SER A 208 14.84 -0.65 -33.21
N GLY A 209 13.65 -1.18 -33.48
CA GLY A 209 13.34 -1.96 -34.67
C GLY A 209 13.76 -3.42 -34.59
N ALA A 210 14.33 -3.90 -33.47
CA ALA A 210 14.64 -5.31 -33.29
C ALA A 210 13.37 -6.17 -33.35
N GLU A 211 13.43 -7.27 -34.11
CA GLU A 211 12.36 -8.26 -34.20
C GLU A 211 12.48 -9.27 -33.05
N LEU A 212 11.41 -9.39 -32.27
CA LEU A 212 11.24 -10.38 -31.22
C LEU A 212 10.36 -11.50 -31.72
N THR A 213 10.73 -12.73 -31.39
CA THR A 213 9.96 -13.92 -31.75
C THR A 213 9.72 -14.81 -30.54
N PHE A 214 8.54 -15.43 -30.48
CA PHE A 214 8.19 -16.44 -29.49
C PHE A 214 7.37 -17.55 -30.16
N GLN A 215 7.62 -18.80 -29.80
CA GLN A 215 6.90 -19.96 -30.31
C GLN A 215 6.43 -20.84 -29.13
N GLN A 216 5.15 -21.21 -29.11
CA GLN A 216 4.61 -22.06 -28.05
C GLN A 216 4.96 -23.53 -28.23
N ARG A 217 4.78 -24.07 -29.44
CA ARG A 217 5.10 -25.47 -29.76
C ARG A 217 6.04 -25.56 -30.95
N ILE A 218 6.94 -26.53 -30.89
CA ILE A 218 7.88 -26.81 -31.96
C ILE A 218 7.10 -27.12 -33.25
N GLY A 219 7.27 -26.28 -34.27
CA GLY A 219 6.65 -26.43 -35.59
C GLY A 219 5.51 -25.46 -35.90
N GLU A 220 5.04 -24.67 -34.93
CA GLU A 220 4.04 -23.61 -35.16
C GLU A 220 4.68 -22.33 -35.72
N THR A 221 3.89 -21.49 -36.38
CA THR A 221 4.37 -20.17 -36.81
C THR A 221 4.73 -19.35 -35.58
N PRO A 222 5.96 -18.81 -35.46
CA PRO A 222 6.33 -18.01 -34.31
C PRO A 222 5.56 -16.68 -34.33
N TYR A 223 5.08 -16.29 -33.15
CA TYR A 223 4.57 -14.96 -32.86
C TYR A 223 5.69 -13.93 -32.98
N ARG A 224 5.35 -12.72 -33.41
CA ARG A 224 6.33 -11.67 -33.72
C ARG A 224 5.93 -10.36 -33.04
N ALA A 225 6.93 -9.62 -32.60
CA ALA A 225 6.78 -8.24 -32.16
C ALA A 225 8.01 -7.42 -32.59
N THR A 226 7.87 -6.11 -32.67
CA THR A 226 8.98 -5.20 -32.97
C THR A 226 9.18 -4.22 -31.83
N VAL A 227 10.43 -4.00 -31.44
CA VAL A 227 10.78 -3.03 -30.39
C VAL A 227 10.70 -1.61 -30.94
N THR A 228 9.96 -0.73 -30.29
CA THR A 228 9.84 0.68 -30.67
C THR A 228 10.95 1.52 -30.06
N SER A 229 11.20 2.72 -30.59
CA SER A 229 12.18 3.66 -30.04
C SER A 229 11.83 4.17 -28.64
N ARG A 230 10.56 4.05 -28.23
CA ARG A 230 10.07 4.38 -26.88
C ARG A 230 10.23 3.23 -25.88
N GLY A 231 10.81 2.10 -26.30
CA GLY A 231 10.93 0.92 -25.44
C GLY A 231 9.60 0.21 -25.21
N GLN A 232 8.72 0.18 -26.21
CA GLN A 232 7.48 -0.61 -26.20
C GLN A 232 7.57 -1.75 -27.22
N LEU A 233 6.69 -2.74 -27.10
CA LEU A 233 6.55 -3.81 -28.08
C LEU A 233 5.35 -3.55 -28.98
N ARG A 234 5.59 -3.45 -30.28
CA ARG A 234 4.56 -3.32 -31.31
C ARG A 234 4.26 -4.67 -31.94
N LEU A 235 2.99 -5.07 -31.93
CA LEU A 235 2.51 -6.29 -32.56
C LEU A 235 2.29 -6.10 -34.08
N PRO A 236 2.13 -7.18 -34.87
CA PRO A 236 1.92 -7.08 -36.32
C PRO A 236 0.62 -6.34 -36.70
N ASP A 237 -0.36 -6.31 -35.80
CA ASP A 237 -1.61 -5.55 -35.95
C ASP A 237 -1.47 -4.04 -35.66
N GLY A 238 -0.27 -3.60 -35.26
CA GLY A 238 0.07 -2.20 -34.98
C GLY A 238 -0.16 -1.76 -33.54
N ARG A 239 -0.76 -2.57 -32.67
CA ARG A 239 -0.95 -2.24 -31.24
C ARG A 239 0.40 -2.21 -30.51
N GLU A 240 0.54 -1.29 -29.56
CA GLU A 240 1.75 -1.12 -28.76
C GLU A 240 1.49 -1.42 -27.28
N PHE A 241 2.45 -2.10 -26.65
CA PHE A 241 2.36 -2.51 -25.26
C PHE A 241 3.64 -2.17 -24.51
N ALA A 242 3.49 -1.58 -23.31
CA ALA A 242 4.61 -1.25 -22.44
C ALA A 242 5.24 -2.49 -21.79
N THR A 243 4.47 -3.56 -21.58
CA THR A 243 4.96 -4.77 -20.90
C THR A 243 5.10 -5.95 -21.87
N PRO A 244 6.22 -6.70 -21.81
CA PRO A 244 6.41 -7.87 -22.67
C PRO A 244 5.36 -8.96 -22.47
N SER A 245 4.87 -9.14 -21.24
CA SER A 245 3.88 -10.15 -20.89
C SER A 245 2.54 -9.87 -21.54
N ARG A 246 2.08 -8.61 -21.53
CA ARG A 246 0.82 -8.22 -22.18
C ARG A 246 0.92 -8.35 -23.70
N ALA A 247 2.04 -7.94 -24.29
CA ALA A 247 2.27 -8.14 -25.72
C ALA A 247 2.19 -9.64 -26.11
N ALA A 248 2.81 -10.52 -25.31
CA ALA A 248 2.77 -11.95 -25.57
C ALA A 248 1.38 -12.57 -25.38
N ALA A 249 0.64 -12.17 -24.35
CA ALA A 249 -0.72 -12.64 -24.10
C ALA A 249 -1.67 -12.24 -25.25
N GLU A 250 -1.63 -10.98 -25.66
CA GLU A 250 -2.47 -10.43 -26.73
C GLU A 250 -2.17 -11.05 -28.10
N GLU A 251 -0.89 -11.28 -28.41
CA GLU A 251 -0.48 -11.88 -29.68
C GLU A 251 -0.78 -13.39 -29.73
N SER A 252 -0.69 -14.08 -28.59
CA SER A 252 -0.90 -15.52 -28.53
C SER A 252 -2.32 -15.96 -28.17
N GLY A 253 -3.18 -15.03 -27.75
CA GLY A 253 -4.54 -15.31 -27.29
C GLY A 253 -4.61 -16.06 -25.96
N LEU A 254 -3.50 -16.12 -25.21
CA LEU A 254 -3.46 -16.74 -23.88
C LEU A 254 -3.79 -15.72 -22.79
N VAL A 255 -4.30 -16.21 -21.66
CA VAL A 255 -4.64 -15.37 -20.50
C VAL A 255 -3.41 -14.69 -19.90
N ALA A 256 -2.31 -15.43 -19.78
CA ALA A 256 -1.06 -14.93 -19.24
C ALA A 256 0.13 -15.61 -19.92
N VAL A 257 1.16 -14.84 -20.23
CA VAL A 257 2.41 -15.34 -20.80
C VAL A 257 3.59 -14.60 -20.16
N PRO A 258 4.65 -15.29 -19.69
CA PRO A 258 5.81 -14.67 -19.07
C PRO A 258 6.69 -14.01 -20.14
N GLY A 259 6.29 -12.82 -20.59
CA GLY A 259 6.87 -12.14 -21.76
C GLY A 259 8.40 -12.04 -21.74
N TRP A 260 8.99 -11.75 -20.58
CA TRP A 260 10.44 -11.67 -20.43
C TRP A 260 11.14 -13.02 -20.72
N ALA A 261 10.55 -14.14 -20.31
CA ALA A 261 11.11 -15.47 -20.50
C ALA A 261 10.93 -15.97 -21.94
N VAL A 262 9.84 -15.58 -22.60
CA VAL A 262 9.45 -16.17 -23.90
C VAL A 262 9.97 -15.41 -25.12
N TRP A 263 10.00 -14.07 -25.07
CA TRP A 263 10.42 -13.26 -26.22
C TRP A 263 11.92 -13.38 -26.45
N ARG A 264 12.32 -13.71 -27.68
CA ARG A 264 13.71 -13.85 -28.11
C ARG A 264 14.07 -12.82 -29.18
N VAL A 265 15.26 -12.24 -29.06
CA VAL A 265 15.85 -11.40 -30.11
C VAL A 265 16.35 -12.33 -31.22
N GLN A 266 15.66 -12.34 -32.37
CA GLN A 266 15.83 -13.33 -33.44
C GLN A 266 15.47 -14.78 -33.03
N PRO A 267 15.13 -15.67 -33.99
CA PRO A 267 14.59 -17.01 -33.69
C PRO A 267 15.50 -17.92 -32.83
N SER A 268 16.81 -17.69 -32.82
CA SER A 268 17.79 -18.47 -32.04
C SER A 268 18.60 -17.65 -31.03
N GLY A 269 18.19 -16.42 -30.75
CA GLY A 269 18.94 -15.53 -29.87
C GLY A 269 18.51 -15.57 -28.41
N GLN A 270 19.03 -14.60 -27.66
CA GLN A 270 18.78 -14.46 -26.23
C GLN A 270 17.34 -14.06 -25.94
N THR A 271 16.83 -14.50 -24.80
CA THR A 271 15.54 -14.01 -24.31
C THR A 271 15.67 -12.60 -23.74
N LEU A 272 14.57 -11.85 -23.70
CA LEU A 272 14.54 -10.55 -23.01
C LEU A 272 14.97 -10.69 -21.54
N HIS A 273 14.65 -11.81 -20.90
CA HIS A 273 15.08 -12.11 -19.54
C HIS A 273 16.61 -12.22 -19.43
N GLN A 274 17.26 -12.92 -20.37
CA GLN A 274 18.73 -13.03 -20.39
C GLN A 274 19.40 -11.67 -20.60
N LEU A 275 18.84 -10.81 -21.47
CA LEU A 275 19.32 -9.44 -21.64
C LEU A 275 19.14 -8.60 -20.38
N ARG A 276 18.02 -8.79 -19.66
CA ARG A 276 17.75 -8.14 -18.38
C ARG A 276 18.76 -8.56 -17.30
N VAL A 277 19.07 -9.84 -17.18
CA VAL A 277 20.10 -10.31 -16.23
C VAL A 277 21.48 -9.79 -16.60
N GLN A 278 21.82 -9.75 -17.89
CA GLN A 278 23.07 -9.15 -18.36
C GLN A 278 23.16 -7.68 -17.93
N LEU A 279 22.11 -6.89 -18.16
CA LEU A 279 22.06 -5.49 -17.72
C LEU A 279 22.28 -5.34 -16.21
N LEU A 280 21.57 -6.14 -15.41
CA LEU A 280 21.68 -6.06 -13.95
C LEU A 280 23.07 -6.46 -13.45
N LYS A 281 23.71 -7.43 -14.11
CA LYS A 281 25.09 -7.83 -13.82
C LYS A 281 26.07 -6.70 -14.13
N ASP A 282 25.95 -6.08 -15.30
CA ASP A 282 26.80 -4.95 -15.71
C ASP A 282 26.65 -3.78 -14.71
N VAL A 283 25.41 -3.46 -14.33
CA VAL A 283 25.12 -2.43 -13.33
C VAL A 283 25.69 -2.79 -11.93
N ALA A 284 25.62 -4.06 -11.51
CA ALA A 284 26.20 -4.49 -10.24
C ALA A 284 27.75 -4.45 -10.23
N GLU A 285 28.38 -4.72 -11.38
CA GLU A 285 29.83 -4.58 -11.57
C GLU A 285 30.25 -3.11 -11.54
N GLU A 286 29.54 -2.22 -12.25
CA GLU A 286 29.73 -0.77 -12.24
C GLU A 286 29.65 -0.20 -10.81
N VAL A 287 28.58 -0.51 -10.07
CA VAL A 287 28.40 -0.01 -8.69
C VAL A 287 29.51 -0.46 -7.76
N GLY A 288 30.02 -1.67 -7.92
CA GLY A 288 31.11 -2.13 -7.07
C GLY A 288 32.51 -1.75 -7.55
N ALA A 289 32.65 -1.17 -8.74
CA ALA A 289 33.89 -0.55 -9.22
C ALA A 289 33.96 0.95 -8.82
N ASP A 290 32.85 1.53 -8.38
CA ASP A 290 32.77 2.91 -7.90
C ASP A 290 33.50 3.07 -6.55
N HIS A 291 34.74 3.56 -6.61
CA HIS A 291 35.60 3.80 -5.44
C HIS A 291 35.14 4.97 -4.56
N ALA A 292 34.15 5.77 -4.98
CA ALA A 292 33.62 6.88 -4.19
C ALA A 292 32.59 6.45 -3.13
N ARG A 293 32.06 5.21 -3.21
CA ARG A 293 31.07 4.69 -2.26
C ARG A 293 31.66 4.03 -1.02
N PRO A 294 30.91 4.01 0.10
CA PRO A 294 31.21 3.11 1.20
C PRO A 294 31.23 1.65 0.71
N HIS A 295 32.35 0.97 0.94
CA HIS A 295 32.58 -0.40 0.49
C HIS A 295 31.46 -1.37 0.92
N GLU A 296 30.90 -1.19 2.12
CA GLU A 296 29.84 -2.03 2.68
C GLU A 296 28.53 -2.00 1.88
N GLU A 297 28.15 -0.84 1.33
CA GLU A 297 26.93 -0.69 0.53
C GLU A 297 27.07 -1.40 -0.82
N ALA A 298 28.21 -1.23 -1.48
CA ALA A 298 28.52 -1.90 -2.73
C ALA A 298 28.60 -3.43 -2.57
N GLU A 299 29.15 -3.92 -1.46
CA GLU A 299 29.14 -5.34 -1.14
C GLU A 299 27.73 -5.88 -0.87
N ALA A 300 26.87 -5.11 -0.20
CA ALA A 300 25.51 -5.52 0.10
C ALA A 300 24.68 -5.72 -1.19
N VAL A 301 24.83 -4.81 -2.16
CA VAL A 301 24.23 -4.92 -3.49
C VAL A 301 24.69 -6.20 -4.20
N ARG A 302 26.00 -6.46 -4.22
CA ARG A 302 26.56 -7.68 -4.84
C ARG A 302 26.04 -8.95 -4.19
N ARG A 303 26.02 -9.01 -2.85
CA ARG A 303 25.49 -10.16 -2.09
C ARG A 303 24.03 -10.44 -2.43
N ARG A 304 23.21 -9.40 -2.57
CA ARG A 304 21.80 -9.50 -2.98
C ARG A 304 21.66 -10.05 -4.39
N PHE A 305 22.38 -9.48 -5.34
CA PHE A 305 22.35 -9.94 -6.73
C PHE A 305 22.73 -11.43 -6.83
N THR A 306 23.84 -11.83 -6.18
CA THR A 306 24.27 -13.23 -6.13
C THR A 306 23.22 -14.13 -5.48
N LEU A 307 22.63 -13.72 -4.36
CA LEU A 307 21.57 -14.49 -3.70
C LEU A 307 20.40 -14.78 -4.65
N LEU A 308 19.91 -13.77 -5.37
CA LEU A 308 18.75 -13.90 -6.25
C LEU A 308 19.07 -14.74 -7.49
N GLU A 309 20.26 -14.61 -8.07
CA GLU A 309 20.71 -15.48 -9.18
C GLU A 309 20.82 -16.94 -8.76
N GLU A 310 21.40 -17.21 -7.58
CA GLU A 310 21.47 -18.57 -7.06
C GLU A 310 20.07 -19.11 -6.70
N ALA A 311 19.21 -18.29 -6.09
CA ALA A 311 17.84 -18.67 -5.77
C ALA A 311 17.03 -19.03 -7.01
N ARG A 312 17.25 -18.31 -8.12
CA ARG A 312 16.67 -18.64 -9.43
C ARG A 312 17.19 -19.96 -9.96
N THR A 313 18.51 -20.16 -9.95
CA THR A 313 19.12 -21.42 -10.40
C THR A 313 18.57 -22.62 -9.62
N ASP A 314 18.46 -22.49 -8.30
CA ASP A 314 17.93 -23.51 -7.42
C ASP A 314 16.43 -23.77 -7.67
N ALA A 315 15.65 -22.71 -7.92
CA ALA A 315 14.23 -22.83 -8.26
C ALA A 315 14.01 -23.54 -9.62
N GLU A 316 14.80 -23.20 -10.66
CA GLU A 316 14.78 -23.88 -11.96
C GLU A 316 15.19 -25.36 -11.86
N ALA A 317 16.08 -25.69 -10.92
CA ALA A 317 16.46 -27.06 -10.59
C ALA A 317 15.42 -27.82 -9.74
N GLY A 318 14.29 -27.20 -9.40
CA GLY A 318 13.22 -27.79 -8.58
C GLY A 318 13.56 -27.87 -7.08
N GLN A 319 14.55 -27.13 -6.62
CA GLN A 319 14.98 -27.06 -5.22
C GLN A 319 14.89 -25.61 -4.70
N PRO A 320 13.69 -25.00 -4.63
CA PRO A 320 13.54 -23.60 -4.28
C PRO A 320 14.11 -23.31 -2.88
N ARG A 321 14.83 -22.19 -2.76
CA ARG A 321 15.41 -21.75 -1.49
C ARG A 321 14.30 -21.41 -0.49
N THR A 322 14.52 -21.77 0.77
CA THR A 322 13.62 -21.48 1.88
C THR A 322 14.32 -20.59 2.90
N LEU A 323 13.63 -19.53 3.33
CA LEU A 323 14.08 -18.57 4.34
C LEU A 323 12.87 -18.10 5.14
N THR A 324 13.07 -17.68 6.38
CA THR A 324 12.04 -16.84 7.04
C THR A 324 11.96 -15.48 6.35
N VAL A 325 10.81 -14.80 6.40
CA VAL A 325 10.69 -13.43 5.85
C VAL A 325 11.74 -12.51 6.48
N ARG A 326 12.03 -12.65 7.77
CA ARG A 326 13.06 -11.89 8.50
C ARG A 326 14.46 -12.10 7.93
N GLU A 327 14.85 -13.34 7.68
CA GLU A 327 16.14 -13.66 7.05
C GLU A 327 16.20 -13.14 5.62
N PHE A 328 15.08 -13.26 4.89
CA PHE A 328 14.96 -12.79 3.51
C PHE A 328 15.15 -11.28 3.40
N ILE A 329 14.36 -10.46 4.12
CA ILE A 329 14.44 -8.99 4.03
C ILE A 329 15.77 -8.43 4.55
N LYS A 330 16.45 -9.16 5.44
CA LYS A 330 17.77 -8.79 5.96
C LYS A 330 18.82 -8.65 4.86
N HIS A 331 18.66 -9.34 3.73
CA HIS A 331 19.55 -9.17 2.58
C HIS A 331 19.49 -7.75 2.00
N TRP A 332 18.38 -7.02 2.17
CA TRP A 332 18.25 -5.60 1.82
C TRP A 332 18.75 -4.65 2.91
N GLY A 333 19.31 -5.17 4.00
CA GLY A 333 19.75 -4.37 5.14
C GLY A 333 18.59 -3.83 5.99
N ILE A 334 17.41 -4.42 5.84
CA ILE A 334 16.16 -3.94 6.45
C ILE A 334 15.72 -4.95 7.52
N GLU A 335 15.15 -4.45 8.61
CA GLU A 335 14.68 -5.26 9.74
C GLU A 335 13.16 -5.40 9.80
N ASP A 336 12.43 -4.40 9.29
CA ASP A 336 10.97 -4.32 9.31
C ASP A 336 10.47 -3.93 7.89
N ARG A 337 9.36 -4.51 7.44
CA ARG A 337 8.78 -4.22 6.12
C ARG A 337 8.06 -2.89 6.18
N ASP A 338 8.58 -1.91 5.46
CA ASP A 338 7.83 -0.72 5.08
C ASP A 338 7.42 -0.75 3.61
N ARG A 339 6.62 0.23 3.20
CA ARG A 339 6.11 0.32 1.82
C ARG A 339 7.25 0.43 0.80
N THR A 340 8.28 1.22 1.10
CA THR A 340 9.42 1.45 0.20
C THR A 340 10.25 0.19 0.06
N ALA A 341 10.55 -0.47 1.18
CA ALA A 341 11.24 -1.75 1.26
C ALA A 341 10.50 -2.84 0.47
N SER A 342 9.19 -2.92 0.66
CA SER A 342 8.37 -3.94 -0.02
C SER A 342 8.35 -3.74 -1.53
N VAL A 343 8.24 -2.50 -2.02
CA VAL A 343 8.35 -2.17 -3.45
C VAL A 343 9.73 -2.51 -3.98
N GLN A 344 10.78 -2.21 -3.21
CA GLN A 344 12.15 -2.50 -3.61
C GLN A 344 12.39 -4.00 -3.77
N ILE A 345 12.01 -4.80 -2.77
CA ILE A 345 12.16 -6.25 -2.77
C ILE A 345 11.36 -6.88 -3.91
N ASP A 346 10.11 -6.44 -4.12
CA ASP A 346 9.25 -6.93 -5.19
C ASP A 346 9.82 -6.64 -6.58
N ALA A 347 10.36 -5.43 -6.79
CA ALA A 347 11.03 -5.08 -8.04
C ALA A 347 12.29 -5.92 -8.29
N ASP A 348 13.11 -6.14 -7.27
CA ASP A 348 14.31 -6.97 -7.38
C ASP A 348 13.95 -8.44 -7.68
N LEU A 349 12.96 -9.02 -6.99
CA LEU A 349 12.44 -10.36 -7.31
C LEU A 349 11.95 -10.44 -8.76
N ALA A 350 11.13 -9.48 -9.21
CA ALA A 350 10.60 -9.44 -10.57
C ALA A 350 11.72 -9.31 -11.63
N ASN A 351 12.77 -8.55 -11.33
CA ASN A 351 13.97 -8.41 -12.16
C ASN A 351 14.73 -9.73 -12.33
N HIS A 352 14.72 -10.59 -11.32
CA HIS A 352 15.28 -11.94 -11.39
C HIS A 352 14.27 -13.00 -11.86
N GLY A 353 13.01 -12.62 -12.15
CA GLY A 353 11.96 -13.57 -12.58
C GLY A 353 11.48 -14.47 -11.43
N LEU A 354 11.64 -14.00 -10.20
CA LEU A 354 11.32 -14.71 -8.97
C LEU A 354 10.06 -14.15 -8.32
N THR A 355 9.46 -14.99 -7.48
CA THR A 355 8.41 -14.63 -6.53
C THR A 355 8.64 -15.39 -5.23
N THR A 356 7.84 -15.10 -4.21
CA THR A 356 7.84 -15.81 -2.93
C THR A 356 6.51 -16.51 -2.71
N VAL A 357 6.53 -17.74 -2.21
CA VAL A 357 5.33 -18.49 -1.81
C VAL A 357 5.47 -19.01 -0.38
N PRO A 358 4.61 -18.61 0.57
CA PRO A 358 3.61 -17.55 0.44
C PRO A 358 4.23 -16.18 0.10
N ASP A 359 3.41 -15.24 -0.36
CA ASP A 359 3.88 -13.86 -0.60
C ASP A 359 4.46 -13.28 0.70
N PHE A 360 5.71 -12.83 0.65
CA PHE A 360 6.42 -12.34 1.83
C PHE A 360 5.73 -11.14 2.49
N ARG A 361 4.80 -10.45 1.82
CA ARG A 361 4.03 -9.31 2.36
C ARG A 361 2.82 -9.75 3.18
N THR A 362 2.26 -10.92 2.90
CA THR A 362 0.97 -11.37 3.44
C THR A 362 1.10 -12.33 4.62
N VAL A 363 2.31 -12.50 5.14
CA VAL A 363 2.59 -13.41 6.26
C VAL A 363 3.41 -12.74 7.37
N SER A 364 3.58 -13.43 8.50
CA SER A 364 4.43 -12.96 9.61
C SER A 364 5.92 -12.84 9.21
N LEU A 365 6.71 -12.06 9.94
CA LEU A 365 8.17 -11.97 9.72
C LEU A 365 8.89 -13.30 9.95
N ASP A 366 8.35 -14.16 10.80
CA ASP A 366 8.97 -15.43 11.16
C ASP A 366 8.46 -16.57 10.25
N LYS A 367 7.63 -16.24 9.24
CA LYS A 367 7.08 -17.23 8.31
C LYS A 367 8.14 -17.68 7.34
N THR A 368 8.26 -19.00 7.18
CA THR A 368 9.06 -19.57 6.11
C THR A 368 8.39 -19.34 4.75
N ILE A 369 9.14 -18.72 3.84
CA ILE A 369 8.78 -18.52 2.44
C ILE A 369 9.71 -19.32 1.53
N ARG A 370 9.20 -19.67 0.35
CA ARG A 370 9.98 -20.28 -0.73
C ARG A 370 10.19 -19.27 -1.83
N ILE A 371 11.44 -19.08 -2.26
CA ILE A 371 11.76 -18.26 -3.42
C ILE A 371 11.64 -19.16 -4.65
N MET A 372 10.70 -18.87 -5.54
CA MET A 372 10.36 -19.72 -6.68
C MET A 372 10.21 -18.93 -7.97
N VAL A 373 10.29 -19.61 -9.11
CA VAL A 373 9.82 -19.07 -10.38
C VAL A 373 8.28 -19.18 -10.40
N PRO A 374 7.53 -18.14 -10.80
CA PRO A 374 6.06 -18.18 -10.82
C PRO A 374 5.52 -19.35 -11.65
N GLU A 375 4.50 -20.07 -11.15
CA GLU A 375 3.90 -21.25 -11.82
C GLU A 375 3.15 -20.92 -13.14
N GLY A 376 3.15 -19.66 -13.60
CA GLY A 376 2.68 -19.23 -14.92
C GLY A 376 3.70 -19.42 -16.06
N ASP A 377 4.83 -20.08 -15.79
CA ASP A 377 5.87 -20.33 -16.79
C ASP A 377 5.53 -21.42 -17.83
N GLN A 378 4.29 -21.95 -17.81
CA GLN A 378 3.73 -22.74 -18.91
C GLN A 378 2.47 -22.08 -19.50
N PRO A 379 2.37 -21.97 -20.84
CA PRO A 379 1.20 -21.40 -21.52
C PRO A 379 -0.08 -22.18 -21.18
N THR A 380 -1.03 -21.52 -20.50
CA THR A 380 -2.35 -22.12 -20.19
C THR A 380 -3.35 -21.88 -21.32
N VAL A 381 -3.80 -22.95 -21.98
CA VAL A 381 -4.76 -22.91 -23.08
C VAL A 381 -6.16 -22.50 -22.59
N ALA A 382 -6.87 -21.67 -23.37
CA ALA A 382 -8.25 -21.29 -23.12
C ALA A 382 -9.19 -22.51 -23.02
N VAL A 383 -10.06 -22.53 -22.01
CA VAL A 383 -11.22 -23.45 -21.94
C VAL A 383 -12.39 -22.80 -22.69
N GLU A 384 -13.13 -23.62 -23.44
CA GLU A 384 -14.27 -23.22 -24.29
C GLU A 384 -15.39 -22.45 -23.55
N PRO A 385 -16.18 -21.62 -24.27
CA PRO A 385 -17.14 -20.72 -23.65
C PRO A 385 -18.41 -21.47 -23.21
N GLY A 386 -18.69 -21.47 -21.91
CA GLY A 386 -19.88 -22.11 -21.38
C GLY A 386 -20.14 -21.81 -19.91
N VAL A 387 -20.87 -20.71 -19.67
CA VAL A 387 -21.71 -20.40 -18.49
C VAL A 387 -21.00 -19.82 -17.25
N ASP A 388 -21.50 -18.61 -16.93
CA ASP A 388 -21.39 -17.76 -15.74
C ASP A 388 -20.16 -16.84 -15.58
N ASN A 389 -20.39 -15.55 -15.88
CA ASN A 389 -19.48 -14.44 -15.70
C ASN A 389 -19.26 -14.17 -14.21
N SER A 390 -18.34 -14.90 -13.59
CA SER A 390 -17.52 -14.33 -12.54
C SER A 390 -16.18 -14.00 -13.19
N GLU A 391 -15.92 -12.71 -13.42
CA GLU A 391 -14.63 -12.22 -13.90
C GLU A 391 -13.52 -12.84 -13.03
N PRO A 392 -12.62 -13.68 -13.58
CA PRO A 392 -11.39 -13.99 -12.86
C PRO A 392 -10.60 -12.68 -12.72
N PRO A 393 -9.96 -12.43 -11.56
CA PRO A 393 -9.23 -11.19 -11.36
C PRO A 393 -8.20 -11.04 -12.47
N SER A 394 -8.31 -9.93 -13.21
CA SER A 394 -7.42 -9.60 -14.29
C SER A 394 -5.98 -9.60 -13.78
N SER A 395 -5.15 -10.51 -14.31
CA SER A 395 -3.70 -10.50 -14.16
C SER A 395 -3.06 -9.39 -15.01
N ALA A 396 -3.66 -8.19 -15.00
CA ALA A 396 -3.30 -7.06 -15.84
C ALA A 396 -3.20 -5.77 -15.02
N SER A 397 -2.29 -5.76 -14.05
CA SER A 397 -1.68 -4.52 -13.51
C SER A 397 -0.36 -4.83 -12.80
N ASP A 398 0.67 -5.20 -13.56
CA ASP A 398 2.05 -5.33 -13.07
C ASP A 398 2.70 -3.98 -12.67
N GLU A 399 1.96 -2.86 -12.69
CA GLU A 399 2.43 -1.51 -12.33
C GLU A 399 1.72 -0.89 -11.11
N GLU A 400 0.81 -1.61 -10.45
CA GLU A 400 0.31 -1.18 -9.14
C GLU A 400 0.64 -2.29 -8.14
N SER A 401 1.77 -2.11 -7.42
CA SER A 401 1.98 -2.82 -6.16
C SER A 401 0.85 -2.40 -5.22
N VAL A 402 -0.27 -3.13 -5.28
CA VAL A 402 -1.44 -2.87 -4.45
C VAL A 402 -0.95 -2.98 -3.01
N ASP A 403 -1.06 -1.88 -2.28
CA ASP A 403 -0.75 -1.78 -0.87
C ASP A 403 -1.55 -2.88 -0.15
N VAL A 404 -0.91 -4.00 0.18
CA VAL A 404 -1.60 -5.11 0.82
C VAL A 404 -1.71 -4.74 2.29
N GLY A 405 -2.85 -4.13 2.64
CA GLY A 405 -3.24 -3.97 4.03
C GLY A 405 -3.20 -5.32 4.75
N LEU A 406 -3.14 -5.29 6.08
CA LEU A 406 -2.95 -6.45 6.94
C LEU A 406 -3.84 -7.65 6.53
N THR A 407 -3.22 -8.80 6.23
CA THR A 407 -3.89 -10.04 5.85
C THR A 407 -3.99 -11.02 7.00
N LEU A 408 -4.78 -12.09 6.84
CA LEU A 408 -4.93 -13.14 7.85
C LEU A 408 -3.61 -13.82 8.20
N GLY A 409 -2.76 -14.05 7.19
CA GLY A 409 -1.43 -14.63 7.38
C GLY A 409 -0.49 -13.75 8.21
N ASN A 410 -0.69 -12.43 8.26
CA ASN A 410 0.09 -11.55 9.13
C ASN A 410 -0.29 -11.68 10.63
N LEU A 411 -1.46 -12.26 10.94
CA LEU A 411 -1.95 -12.44 12.31
C LEU A 411 -1.57 -13.80 12.90
N LEU A 412 -1.27 -14.78 12.06
CA LEU A 412 -0.93 -16.14 12.51
C LEU A 412 0.55 -16.22 12.92
N PRO A 413 0.86 -16.48 14.20
CA PRO A 413 2.22 -16.75 14.64
C PRO A 413 2.72 -18.08 14.07
N ASP A 414 4.02 -18.19 13.79
CA ASP A 414 4.61 -19.41 13.22
C ASP A 414 4.90 -20.52 14.23
N ASP A 415 4.95 -20.17 15.51
CA ASP A 415 5.05 -21.13 16.61
C ASP A 415 3.69 -21.74 16.98
N MET A 416 2.58 -21.22 16.43
CA MET A 416 1.25 -21.73 16.70
C MET A 416 0.84 -22.78 15.67
N SER A 417 0.93 -24.05 16.05
CA SER A 417 0.33 -25.14 15.26
C SER A 417 -1.15 -25.29 15.58
N LEU A 418 -1.98 -25.45 14.55
CA LEU A 418 -3.40 -25.76 14.76
C LEU A 418 -3.58 -27.09 15.49
N THR A 419 -4.12 -27.03 16.70
CA THR A 419 -4.63 -28.21 17.41
C THR A 419 -6.00 -28.58 16.85
N TRP A 420 -6.20 -29.87 16.53
CA TRP A 420 -7.43 -30.38 15.93
C TRP A 420 -7.71 -31.82 16.38
N VAL A 421 -8.96 -32.25 16.24
CA VAL A 421 -9.41 -33.63 16.51
C VAL A 421 -10.15 -34.25 15.32
N SER A 422 -10.18 -35.58 15.26
CA SER A 422 -10.93 -36.32 14.23
C SER A 422 -12.45 -36.13 14.37
N PRO A 423 -13.26 -36.21 13.29
CA PRO A 423 -14.72 -36.24 13.38
C PRO A 423 -15.27 -37.42 14.20
N THR A 424 -14.44 -38.44 14.44
CA THR A 424 -14.77 -39.63 15.24
C THR A 424 -14.19 -39.58 16.66
N ALA A 425 -13.64 -38.44 17.09
CA ALA A 425 -13.08 -38.27 18.43
C ALA A 425 -14.16 -38.43 19.52
N SER A 426 -13.73 -38.62 20.76
CA SER A 426 -14.62 -38.58 21.93
C SER A 426 -14.72 -37.17 22.52
N PHE A 427 -15.71 -36.95 23.40
CA PHE A 427 -15.75 -35.71 24.17
C PHE A 427 -14.52 -35.55 25.06
N GLU A 428 -14.05 -36.63 25.67
CA GLU A 428 -12.90 -36.63 26.56
C GLU A 428 -11.62 -36.21 25.82
N GLU A 429 -11.43 -36.67 24.59
CA GLU A 429 -10.31 -36.27 23.74
C GLU A 429 -10.35 -34.77 23.44
N ALA A 430 -11.49 -34.26 22.94
CA ALA A 430 -11.65 -32.85 22.61
C ALA A 430 -11.56 -31.92 23.84
N ILE A 431 -12.22 -32.29 24.94
CA ILE A 431 -12.16 -31.55 26.21
C ILE A 431 -10.73 -31.51 26.74
N THR A 432 -10.00 -32.63 26.67
CA THR A 432 -8.60 -32.68 27.12
C THR A 432 -7.74 -31.76 26.25
N ALA A 433 -7.86 -31.85 24.92
CA ALA A 433 -7.11 -30.98 24.01
C ALA A 433 -7.43 -29.49 24.24
N MET A 434 -8.69 -29.16 24.50
CA MET A 434 -9.10 -27.80 24.84
C MET A 434 -8.57 -27.34 26.21
N GLN A 435 -8.50 -28.21 27.23
CA GLN A 435 -8.02 -27.83 28.56
C GLN A 435 -6.51 -27.73 28.67
N VAL A 436 -5.76 -28.59 27.98
CA VAL A 436 -4.29 -28.62 28.05
C VAL A 436 -3.70 -27.31 27.55
N ASP A 437 -4.25 -26.78 26.47
CA ASP A 437 -3.76 -25.57 25.79
C ASP A 437 -4.69 -24.35 26.00
N ASP A 438 -5.67 -24.46 26.92
CA ASP A 438 -6.65 -23.40 27.27
C ASP A 438 -7.44 -22.83 26.07
N PHE A 439 -7.85 -23.70 25.15
CA PHE A 439 -8.66 -23.32 24.00
C PHE A 439 -10.16 -23.28 24.32
N SER A 440 -10.83 -22.26 23.78
CA SER A 440 -12.30 -22.15 23.82
C SER A 440 -13.01 -22.95 22.73
N GLN A 441 -12.28 -23.31 21.67
CA GLN A 441 -12.73 -24.13 20.56
C GLN A 441 -11.58 -24.89 19.92
N ILE A 442 -11.89 -26.00 19.26
CA ILE A 442 -10.94 -26.83 18.53
C ILE A 442 -11.48 -27.14 17.13
N ALA A 443 -10.57 -27.23 16.15
CA ALA A 443 -10.92 -27.64 14.79
C ALA A 443 -11.27 -29.12 14.74
N VAL A 444 -12.24 -29.49 13.89
CA VAL A 444 -12.54 -30.89 13.59
C VAL A 444 -12.15 -31.18 12.15
N LEU A 445 -11.05 -31.89 11.94
CA LEU A 445 -10.49 -32.18 10.62
C LEU A 445 -10.49 -33.69 10.34
N ALA A 446 -10.89 -34.10 9.14
CA ALA A 446 -10.64 -35.47 8.70
C ALA A 446 -9.18 -35.67 8.25
N ASN A 447 -8.58 -34.60 7.72
CA ASN A 447 -7.18 -34.47 7.34
C ASN A 447 -6.86 -32.96 7.24
N PRO A 448 -5.59 -32.55 7.07
CA PRO A 448 -5.22 -31.12 7.03
C PRO A 448 -5.95 -30.26 5.99
N TYR A 449 -6.61 -30.85 5.00
CA TYR A 449 -7.32 -30.14 3.93
C TYR A 449 -8.84 -30.17 4.09
N THR A 450 -9.37 -31.05 4.96
CA THR A 450 -10.80 -31.35 5.04
C THR A 450 -11.36 -31.02 6.41
N LEU A 451 -11.97 -29.83 6.52
CA LEU A 451 -12.62 -29.32 7.72
C LEU A 451 -14.08 -29.78 7.80
N HIS A 452 -14.45 -30.43 8.91
CA HIS A 452 -15.83 -30.82 9.22
C HIS A 452 -16.58 -29.75 10.02
N GLY A 453 -15.86 -28.88 10.73
CA GLY A 453 -16.42 -27.84 11.57
C GLY A 453 -15.55 -27.57 12.79
N ALA A 454 -16.16 -27.06 13.84
CA ALA A 454 -15.51 -26.80 15.11
C ALA A 454 -16.31 -27.39 16.27
N VAL A 455 -15.63 -27.62 17.39
CA VAL A 455 -16.27 -27.92 18.67
C VAL A 455 -15.81 -26.88 19.68
N SER A 456 -16.75 -26.32 20.44
CA SER A 456 -16.50 -25.32 21.48
C SER A 456 -17.14 -25.76 22.79
N TRP A 457 -16.78 -25.09 23.90
CA TRP A 457 -17.45 -25.32 25.19
C TRP A 457 -18.97 -25.12 25.08
N GLU A 458 -19.39 -24.12 24.31
CA GLU A 458 -20.80 -23.84 24.04
C GLU A 458 -21.46 -24.99 23.26
N SER A 459 -20.82 -25.51 22.22
CA SER A 459 -21.41 -26.57 21.39
C SER A 459 -21.51 -27.90 22.15
N ILE A 460 -20.52 -28.22 23.00
CA ILE A 460 -20.55 -29.37 23.90
C ILE A 460 -21.70 -29.24 24.90
N ALA A 461 -21.81 -28.09 25.56
CA ALA A 461 -22.86 -27.83 26.55
C ALA A 461 -24.25 -27.89 25.91
N ALA A 462 -24.42 -27.27 24.74
CA ALA A 462 -25.68 -27.28 24.00
C ALA A 462 -26.10 -28.69 23.57
N ALA A 463 -25.15 -29.50 23.07
CA ALA A 463 -25.42 -30.88 22.68
C ALA A 463 -25.86 -31.74 23.88
N LYS A 464 -25.09 -31.71 24.98
CA LYS A 464 -25.40 -32.48 26.20
C LYS A 464 -26.67 -32.00 26.92
N HIS A 465 -26.98 -30.72 26.84
CA HIS A 465 -28.22 -30.18 27.40
C HIS A 465 -29.45 -30.63 26.61
N ARG A 466 -29.34 -30.69 25.27
CA ARG A 466 -30.42 -31.17 24.39
C ARG A 466 -30.63 -32.68 24.52
N ASP A 467 -29.54 -33.44 24.63
CA ASP A 467 -29.58 -34.88 24.82
C ASP A 467 -28.43 -35.35 25.72
N GLY A 468 -28.76 -35.95 26.87
CA GLY A 468 -27.78 -36.49 27.80
C GLY A 468 -26.95 -37.66 27.23
N HIS A 469 -27.42 -38.28 26.15
CA HIS A 469 -26.71 -39.34 25.41
C HIS A 469 -26.08 -38.85 24.11
N ALA A 470 -26.00 -37.52 23.89
CA ALA A 470 -25.35 -36.95 22.72
C ALA A 470 -23.94 -37.53 22.53
N THR A 471 -23.58 -37.75 21.27
CA THR A 471 -22.23 -38.13 20.86
C THR A 471 -21.41 -36.90 20.54
N PHE A 472 -20.08 -37.06 20.42
CA PHE A 472 -19.20 -35.97 20.00
C PHE A 472 -19.63 -35.36 18.66
N SER A 473 -20.11 -36.18 17.71
CA SER A 473 -20.56 -35.72 16.39
C SER A 473 -21.75 -34.75 16.44
N ASP A 474 -22.57 -34.85 17.49
CA ASP A 474 -23.72 -33.98 17.72
C ASP A 474 -23.31 -32.59 18.22
N ALA A 475 -22.11 -32.46 18.80
CA ALA A 475 -21.53 -31.20 19.24
C ALA A 475 -20.71 -30.48 18.16
N ILE A 476 -20.49 -31.08 16.99
CA ILE A 476 -19.77 -30.44 15.89
C ILE A 476 -20.63 -29.34 15.27
N ASP A 477 -20.19 -28.07 15.40
CA ASP A 477 -20.73 -26.97 14.62
C ASP A 477 -20.22 -27.04 13.18
N ARG A 478 -21.02 -27.66 12.32
CA ARG A 478 -20.73 -27.82 10.88
C ARG A 478 -20.81 -26.49 10.12
N ARG A 479 -21.45 -25.46 10.66
CA ARG A 479 -21.50 -24.13 10.00
C ARG A 479 -20.14 -23.46 9.99
N ALA A 480 -19.28 -23.79 10.96
CA ALA A 480 -17.92 -23.31 11.01
C ALA A 480 -17.08 -23.73 9.78
N ALA A 481 -17.47 -24.80 9.06
CA ALA A 481 -16.81 -25.20 7.82
C ALA A 481 -17.01 -24.21 6.65
N ALA A 482 -17.99 -23.31 6.75
CA ALA A 482 -18.19 -22.23 5.78
C ALA A 482 -17.36 -20.97 6.07
N ARG A 483 -16.67 -20.91 7.21
CA ARG A 483 -15.92 -19.74 7.69
C ARG A 483 -14.42 -19.89 7.45
N VAL A 484 -14.05 -20.38 6.27
CA VAL A 484 -12.66 -20.68 5.90
C VAL A 484 -12.19 -19.68 4.86
N PHE A 485 -11.08 -19.01 5.14
CA PHE A 485 -10.49 -17.99 4.29
C PHE A 485 -9.03 -18.32 4.00
N ASP A 486 -8.52 -17.88 2.86
CA ASP A 486 -7.11 -18.04 2.52
C ASP A 486 -6.26 -16.98 3.25
N TYR A 487 -4.99 -17.29 3.51
CA TYR A 487 -4.08 -16.44 4.31
C TYR A 487 -3.85 -15.04 3.73
N ASP A 488 -4.02 -14.86 2.43
CA ASP A 488 -3.82 -13.62 1.69
C ASP A 488 -5.06 -12.70 1.69
N VAL A 489 -6.19 -13.18 2.22
CA VAL A 489 -7.39 -12.36 2.43
C VAL A 489 -7.09 -11.23 3.42
N ARG A 490 -7.59 -10.02 3.12
CA ARG A 490 -7.43 -8.86 4.00
C ARG A 490 -8.23 -9.05 5.27
N LEU A 491 -7.66 -8.66 6.41
CA LEU A 491 -8.33 -8.72 7.70
C LEU A 491 -9.66 -7.95 7.69
N LEU A 492 -9.70 -6.78 7.04
CA LEU A 492 -10.89 -5.95 6.97
C LEU A 492 -12.09 -6.66 6.33
N ASP A 493 -11.84 -7.54 5.37
CA ASP A 493 -12.87 -8.23 4.60
C ASP A 493 -13.57 -9.33 5.42
N VAL A 494 -12.96 -9.78 6.53
CA VAL A 494 -13.49 -10.85 7.38
C VAL A 494 -13.99 -10.36 8.75
N LEU A 495 -13.82 -9.08 9.08
CA LEU A 495 -14.20 -8.54 10.40
C LEU A 495 -15.68 -8.77 10.73
N GLY A 496 -16.57 -8.66 9.75
CA GLY A 496 -18.00 -8.93 9.95
C GLY A 496 -18.27 -10.38 10.37
N THR A 497 -17.62 -11.33 9.69
CA THR A 497 -17.69 -12.76 10.03
C THR A 497 -17.11 -13.03 11.42
N LEU A 498 -15.93 -12.47 11.72
CA LEU A 498 -15.29 -12.61 13.04
C LEU A 498 -16.17 -12.06 14.17
N GLN A 499 -16.83 -10.91 13.96
CA GLN A 499 -17.72 -10.31 14.96
C GLN A 499 -18.99 -11.15 15.17
N GLN A 500 -19.56 -11.70 14.11
CA GLN A 500 -20.79 -12.50 14.17
C GLN A 500 -20.54 -13.88 14.77
N ASP A 501 -19.46 -14.53 14.37
CA ASP A 501 -19.21 -15.95 14.62
C ASP A 501 -18.08 -16.23 15.63
N GLY A 502 -17.37 -15.19 16.07
CA GLY A 502 -16.32 -15.23 17.09
C GLY A 502 -14.95 -15.71 16.59
N PHE A 503 -14.92 -16.57 15.56
CA PHE A 503 -13.69 -17.08 14.97
C PHE A 503 -13.86 -17.48 13.50
N ILE A 504 -12.73 -17.56 12.79
CA ILE A 504 -12.62 -18.07 11.41
C ILE A 504 -11.46 -19.06 11.31
N PHE A 505 -11.47 -19.87 10.25
CA PHE A 505 -10.35 -20.74 9.88
C PHE A 505 -9.53 -20.13 8.76
N VAL A 506 -8.23 -20.40 8.77
CA VAL A 506 -7.30 -19.90 7.76
C VAL A 506 -6.61 -21.06 7.04
N ARG A 507 -6.49 -20.92 5.71
CA ARG A 507 -5.72 -21.80 4.84
C ARG A 507 -4.38 -21.21 4.47
N ASP A 508 -3.34 -22.04 4.44
CA ASP A 508 -2.01 -21.65 3.93
C ASP A 508 -1.93 -21.69 2.38
N ASP A 509 -0.73 -21.40 1.85
CA ASP A 509 -0.42 -21.46 0.42
C ASP A 509 -0.60 -22.86 -0.20
N GLN A 510 -0.65 -23.91 0.62
CA GLN A 510 -0.89 -25.29 0.23
C GLN A 510 -2.36 -25.70 0.40
N ARG A 511 -3.25 -24.77 0.76
CA ARG A 511 -4.67 -25.00 1.11
C ARG A 511 -4.90 -25.89 2.34
N LYS A 512 -3.89 -26.09 3.19
CA LYS A 512 -4.07 -26.75 4.49
C LYS A 512 -4.71 -25.77 5.46
N ILE A 513 -5.63 -26.26 6.29
CA ILE A 513 -6.15 -25.52 7.43
C ILE A 513 -5.03 -25.43 8.48
N THR A 514 -4.49 -24.24 8.69
CA THR A 514 -3.30 -24.02 9.52
C THR A 514 -3.57 -23.18 10.75
N GLY A 515 -4.72 -22.52 10.85
CA GLY A 515 -5.02 -21.67 11.99
C GLY A 515 -6.50 -21.42 12.22
N ILE A 516 -6.79 -21.00 13.45
CA ILE A 516 -8.04 -20.36 13.86
C ILE A 516 -7.67 -18.92 14.24
N LEU A 517 -8.40 -17.95 13.69
CA LEU A 517 -8.29 -16.55 14.10
C LEU A 517 -9.53 -16.16 14.90
N THR A 518 -9.32 -15.46 16.00
CA THR A 518 -10.38 -14.97 16.89
C THR A 518 -10.35 -13.45 17.00
N ALA A 519 -11.39 -12.87 17.60
CA ALA A 519 -11.39 -11.46 17.95
C ALA A 519 -10.20 -11.07 18.86
N ALA A 520 -9.72 -11.98 19.72
CA ALA A 520 -8.59 -11.71 20.60
C ALA A 520 -7.29 -11.49 19.81
N ASP A 521 -7.09 -12.21 18.70
CA ASP A 521 -5.90 -12.09 17.86
C ASP A 521 -5.90 -10.77 17.09
N VAL A 522 -7.08 -10.36 16.62
CA VAL A 522 -7.30 -9.05 16.00
C VAL A 522 -7.02 -7.92 16.99
N VAL A 523 -7.56 -8.01 18.21
CA VAL A 523 -7.33 -7.01 19.26
C VAL A 523 -5.85 -6.92 19.61
N ARG A 524 -5.17 -8.06 19.79
CA ARG A 524 -3.73 -8.10 20.07
C ARG A 524 -2.93 -7.40 18.97
N LYS A 525 -3.21 -7.73 17.70
CA LYS A 525 -2.50 -7.15 16.56
C LYS A 525 -2.75 -5.65 16.42
N TYR A 526 -3.98 -5.19 16.64
CA TYR A 526 -4.27 -3.75 16.64
C TYR A 526 -3.67 -3.03 17.85
N ASP A 527 -3.61 -3.65 19.02
CA ASP A 527 -2.94 -3.08 20.18
C ASP A 527 -1.44 -2.86 19.90
N ASP A 528 -0.77 -3.85 19.31
CA ASP A 528 0.63 -3.75 18.91
C ASP A 528 0.89 -2.59 17.92
N THR A 529 -0.06 -2.33 17.01
CA THR A 529 0.02 -1.22 16.04
C THR A 529 -0.38 0.13 16.64
N ALA A 530 -1.40 0.18 17.51
CA ALA A 530 -2.00 1.42 18.01
C ALA A 530 -1.30 1.97 19.25
N THR A 531 -0.81 1.12 20.16
CA THR A 531 -0.11 1.54 21.38
C THR A 531 1.04 2.53 21.11
N PRO A 532 1.95 2.27 20.15
CA PRO A 532 3.00 3.23 19.81
C PRO A 532 2.45 4.59 19.37
N PHE A 533 1.35 4.60 18.59
CA PHE A 533 0.70 5.81 18.11
C PHE A 533 0.15 6.65 19.28
N PHE A 534 -0.55 6.02 20.23
CA PHE A 534 -1.06 6.70 21.42
C PHE A 534 0.07 7.25 22.29
N LEU A 535 1.14 6.46 22.52
CA LEU A 535 2.29 6.92 23.30
C LEU A 535 2.99 8.12 22.67
N ILE A 536 3.13 8.15 21.33
CA ILE A 536 3.68 9.30 20.63
C ILE A 536 2.77 10.53 20.79
N GLY A 537 1.46 10.36 20.64
CA GLY A 537 0.49 11.43 20.84
C GLY A 537 0.52 12.00 22.26
N GLU A 538 0.65 11.14 23.27
CA GLU A 538 0.81 11.57 24.66
C GLU A 538 2.12 12.33 24.87
N ILE A 539 3.24 11.87 24.31
CA ILE A 539 4.52 12.58 24.38
C ILE A 539 4.42 13.97 23.73
N ASP A 540 3.80 14.06 22.55
CA ASP A 540 3.58 15.33 21.85
C ASP A 540 2.78 16.31 22.73
N GLN A 541 1.67 15.83 23.30
CA GLN A 541 0.82 16.63 24.18
C GLN A 541 1.55 17.10 25.43
N GLU A 542 2.33 16.23 26.07
CA GLU A 542 3.10 16.57 27.28
C GLU A 542 4.20 17.59 26.99
N LEU A 543 4.92 17.44 25.87
CA LEU A 543 5.92 18.41 25.42
C LEU A 543 5.28 19.76 25.11
N ARG A 544 4.15 19.76 24.39
CA ARG A 544 3.42 20.98 24.06
C ARG A 544 3.01 21.74 25.31
N GLN A 545 2.40 21.03 26.27
CA GLN A 545 1.97 21.65 27.51
C GLN A 545 3.15 22.11 28.38
N LEU A 546 4.28 21.38 28.38
CA LEU A 546 5.51 21.80 29.06
C LEU A 546 5.98 23.16 28.52
N LEU A 547 6.04 23.31 27.19
CA LEU A 547 6.50 24.54 26.57
C LEU A 547 5.53 25.69 26.78
N GLN A 548 4.22 25.47 26.59
CA GLN A 548 3.16 26.46 26.83
C GLN A 548 3.17 27.02 28.26
N ASN A 549 3.48 26.18 29.24
CA ASN A 549 3.47 26.58 30.65
C ASN A 549 4.77 27.26 31.10
N THR A 550 5.86 27.10 30.35
CA THR A 550 7.21 27.53 30.79
C THR A 550 7.71 28.75 30.03
N PHE A 551 7.35 28.88 28.75
CA PHE A 551 7.87 29.90 27.85
C PHE A 551 6.75 30.76 27.27
N ASP A 552 7.06 32.02 26.95
CA ASP A 552 6.20 32.85 26.13
C ASP A 552 6.39 32.53 24.63
N GLU A 553 5.45 32.99 23.81
CA GLU A 553 5.49 32.74 22.36
C GLU A 553 6.74 33.33 21.69
N GLU A 554 7.23 34.48 22.19
CA GLU A 554 8.39 35.14 21.59
C GLU A 554 9.68 34.35 21.82
N ALA A 555 9.92 33.83 23.04
CA ALA A 555 11.08 32.98 23.30
C ALA A 555 11.08 31.71 22.42
N VAL A 556 9.92 31.07 22.27
CA VAL A 556 9.75 29.90 21.41
C VAL A 556 10.01 30.24 19.95
N LYS A 557 9.46 31.35 19.47
CA LYS A 557 9.65 31.82 18.09
C LYS A 557 11.12 32.12 17.80
N GLN A 558 11.83 32.77 18.72
CA GLN A 558 13.27 33.05 18.57
C GLN A 558 14.11 31.77 18.54
N ALA A 559 13.79 30.79 19.39
CA ALA A 559 14.47 29.50 19.38
C ALA A 559 14.24 28.73 18.06
N CYS A 560 13.00 28.71 17.55
CA CYS A 560 12.69 28.11 16.25
C CYS A 560 13.41 28.83 15.10
N LEU A 561 13.38 30.17 15.06
CA LEU A 561 14.05 30.96 14.03
C LEU A 561 15.57 30.72 14.01
N SER A 562 16.19 30.60 15.18
CA SER A 562 17.62 30.29 15.32
C SER A 562 17.98 28.91 14.73
N ALA A 563 17.01 27.98 14.70
CA ALA A 563 17.14 26.67 14.07
C ALA A 563 16.65 26.64 12.60
N GLY A 564 16.26 27.78 12.03
CA GLY A 564 15.74 27.88 10.66
C GLY A 564 14.29 27.39 10.49
N LEU A 565 13.52 27.29 11.58
CA LEU A 565 12.14 26.83 11.57
C LEU A 565 11.17 28.01 11.77
N SER A 566 10.04 27.99 11.06
CA SER A 566 8.93 28.90 11.33
C SER A 566 8.20 28.47 12.62
N PHE A 567 7.56 29.41 13.31
CA PHE A 567 6.66 29.13 14.43
C PHE A 567 5.36 29.92 14.23
N LYS A 568 4.22 29.22 14.27
CA LYS A 568 2.88 29.81 14.11
C LYS A 568 2.16 29.96 15.44
N SER A 569 2.04 28.86 16.17
CA SER A 569 1.40 28.80 17.48
C SER A 569 1.84 27.54 18.21
N PHE A 570 1.60 27.50 19.52
CA PHE A 570 1.84 26.30 20.30
C PHE A 570 1.03 25.10 19.84
N ASP A 571 -0.15 25.26 19.22
CA ASP A 571 -1.03 24.16 18.78
C ASP A 571 -0.61 23.55 17.43
N ALA A 572 0.19 24.27 16.65
CA ALA A 572 0.72 23.79 15.37
C ALA A 572 2.16 23.25 15.47
N MET A 573 2.68 23.10 16.70
CA MET A 573 4.06 22.64 16.88
C MET A 573 4.27 21.19 16.43
N SER A 574 5.41 21.00 15.78
CA SER A 574 5.99 19.73 15.34
C SER A 574 7.13 19.31 16.26
N VAL A 575 7.49 18.02 16.21
CA VAL A 575 8.63 17.48 16.96
C VAL A 575 9.95 18.25 16.69
N GLY A 576 10.16 18.72 15.46
CA GLY A 576 11.35 19.52 15.12
C GLY A 576 11.37 20.87 15.85
N GLN A 577 10.22 21.52 16.01
CA GLN A 577 10.13 22.76 16.77
C GLN A 577 10.31 22.52 18.27
N TYR A 578 9.78 21.42 18.84
CA TYR A 578 10.09 21.07 20.23
C TYR A 578 11.58 20.86 20.45
N GLN A 579 12.25 20.17 19.52
CA GLN A 579 13.71 19.99 19.57
C GLN A 579 14.45 21.32 19.52
N ALA A 580 14.06 22.23 18.62
CA ALA A 580 14.69 23.55 18.51
C ALA A 580 14.59 24.37 19.81
N VAL A 581 13.42 24.35 20.46
CA VAL A 581 13.22 25.05 21.74
C VAL A 581 14.02 24.38 22.85
N LEU A 582 13.98 23.06 22.97
CA LEU A 582 14.63 22.34 24.06
C LEU A 582 16.16 22.22 23.89
N ASP A 583 16.68 22.35 22.67
CA ASP A 583 18.13 22.39 22.44
C ASP A 583 18.72 23.81 22.62
N ASN A 584 17.87 24.84 22.64
CA ASN A 584 18.29 26.20 22.95
C ASN A 584 18.83 26.27 24.41
N PRO A 585 20.08 26.74 24.63
CA PRO A 585 20.68 26.79 25.96
C PRO A 585 19.93 27.65 26.97
N ASP A 586 19.37 28.78 26.53
CA ASP A 586 18.67 29.73 27.39
C ASP A 586 17.32 29.14 27.82
N CYS A 587 16.57 28.58 26.86
CA CYS A 587 15.32 27.87 27.14
C CYS A 587 15.55 26.67 28.07
N TRP A 588 16.61 25.89 27.87
CA TRP A 588 16.93 24.76 28.74
C TRP A 588 17.29 25.20 30.17
N THR A 589 18.00 26.31 30.31
CA THR A 589 18.34 26.88 31.62
C THR A 589 17.08 27.35 32.36
N GLN A 590 16.15 27.98 31.65
CA GLN A 590 14.86 28.41 32.19
C GLN A 590 13.95 27.22 32.58
N LEU A 591 14.01 26.11 31.86
CA LEU A 591 13.29 24.87 32.19
C LEU A 591 13.67 24.32 33.58
N GLY A 592 14.91 24.57 34.03
CA GLY A 592 15.38 24.21 35.37
C GLY A 592 15.57 22.71 35.60
N TRP A 593 15.51 21.88 34.56
CA TRP A 593 15.66 20.43 34.70
C TRP A 593 17.10 20.03 35.03
N PRO A 594 17.32 19.16 36.03
CA PRO A 594 18.66 18.64 36.36
C PRO A 594 19.08 17.49 35.42
N LEU A 595 18.74 17.62 34.13
CA LEU A 595 19.00 16.63 33.10
C LEU A 595 20.02 17.17 32.08
N ASP A 596 20.78 16.27 31.48
CA ASP A 596 21.68 16.64 30.38
C ASP A 596 20.88 16.91 29.10
N ARG A 597 21.02 18.13 28.57
CA ARG A 597 20.31 18.61 27.37
C ARG A 597 20.59 17.74 26.15
N GLN A 598 21.87 17.46 25.87
CA GLN A 598 22.27 16.77 24.64
C GLN A 598 21.80 15.31 24.64
N VAL A 599 21.85 14.64 25.79
CA VAL A 599 21.30 13.29 25.96
C VAL A 599 19.78 13.29 25.78
N PHE A 600 19.08 14.29 26.32
CA PHE A 600 17.64 14.44 26.15
C PHE A 600 17.24 14.65 24.68
N ILE A 601 17.91 15.57 23.97
CA ILE A 601 17.62 15.87 22.56
C ILE A 601 17.95 14.69 21.66
N LYS A 602 19.04 13.98 21.91
CA LYS A 602 19.36 12.73 21.21
C LYS A 602 18.28 11.67 21.41
N ARG A 603 17.67 11.62 22.59
CA ARG A 603 16.53 10.74 22.86
C ARG A 603 15.28 11.19 22.09
N LEU A 604 15.00 12.49 22.06
CA LEU A 604 13.89 13.06 21.30
C LEU A 604 14.02 12.81 19.78
N ASP A 605 15.24 12.88 19.22
CA ASP A 605 15.47 12.52 17.81
C ASP A 605 15.20 11.05 17.53
N ARG A 606 15.54 10.14 18.46
CA ARG A 606 15.17 8.72 18.31
C ARG A 606 13.66 8.53 18.29
N LEU A 607 12.90 9.28 19.09
CA LEU A 607 11.43 9.24 19.08
C LEU A 607 10.86 9.72 17.75
N ARG A 608 11.44 10.78 17.16
CA ARG A 608 11.07 11.25 15.82
C ARG A 608 11.18 10.13 14.78
N ARG A 609 12.24 9.33 14.83
CA ARG A 609 12.44 8.19 13.92
C ARG A 609 11.40 7.09 14.14
N VAL A 610 11.12 6.74 15.40
CA VAL A 610 10.07 5.75 15.73
C VAL A 610 8.70 6.25 15.26
N ARG A 611 8.36 7.53 15.48
CA ARG A 611 7.12 8.14 14.98
C ARG A 611 7.03 8.05 13.47
N ASN A 612 8.09 8.40 12.75
CA ASN A 612 8.05 8.33 11.29
C ASN A 612 7.76 6.91 10.82
N ASN A 613 8.39 5.90 11.43
CA ASN A 613 8.09 4.48 11.16
C ASN A 613 6.61 4.14 11.44
N VAL A 614 6.07 4.53 12.59
CA VAL A 614 4.65 4.29 12.95
C VAL A 614 3.67 4.93 11.96
N MET A 615 3.96 6.14 11.49
CA MET A 615 3.07 6.88 10.57
C MET A 615 2.92 6.22 9.20
N HIS A 616 3.79 5.28 8.83
CA HIS A 616 3.73 4.55 7.56
C HIS A 616 2.82 3.29 7.61
N PHE A 617 2.11 3.03 8.72
CA PHE A 617 1.17 1.90 8.89
C PHE A 617 1.75 0.56 8.41
N ASN A 618 2.99 0.30 8.79
CA ASN A 618 3.70 -0.91 8.40
C ASN A 618 3.01 -2.16 8.98
N PRO A 619 3.00 -3.29 8.24
CA PRO A 619 2.43 -4.56 8.72
C PRO A 619 3.18 -5.11 9.95
N ASP A 620 4.43 -4.68 10.12
CA ASP A 620 5.31 -5.09 11.21
C ASP A 620 5.16 -4.17 12.42
N PRO A 621 4.94 -4.74 13.61
CA PRO A 621 4.75 -3.94 14.82
C PRO A 621 6.06 -3.27 15.23
N VAL A 622 5.95 -2.11 15.89
CA VAL A 622 7.11 -1.45 16.48
C VAL A 622 7.74 -2.37 17.52
N LYS A 623 9.07 -2.48 17.50
CA LYS A 623 9.81 -3.32 18.43
C LYS A 623 9.41 -3.05 19.88
N PRO A 624 9.17 -4.08 20.71
CA PRO A 624 8.80 -3.90 22.11
C PRO A 624 9.79 -3.05 22.90
N THR A 625 11.08 -3.12 22.56
CA THR A 625 12.12 -2.30 23.17
C THR A 625 11.96 -0.81 22.85
N ASP A 626 11.47 -0.45 21.68
CA ASP A 626 11.22 0.94 21.31
C ASP A 626 9.92 1.44 21.96
N VAL A 627 8.88 0.61 22.04
CA VAL A 627 7.67 0.92 22.83
C VAL A 627 8.02 1.18 24.30
N ALA A 628 8.87 0.34 24.90
CA ALA A 628 9.37 0.57 26.26
C ALA A 628 10.17 1.88 26.37
N LYS A 629 10.93 2.25 25.33
CA LYS A 629 11.65 3.53 25.29
C LYS A 629 10.71 4.74 25.21
N LEU A 630 9.58 4.63 24.49
CA LEU A 630 8.52 5.64 24.45
C LEU A 630 7.93 5.84 25.86
N ARG A 631 7.49 4.75 26.51
CA ARG A 631 6.92 4.78 27.88
C ARG A 631 7.87 5.43 28.88
N ASN A 632 9.12 4.99 28.90
CA ASN A 632 10.14 5.56 29.79
C ASN A 632 10.39 7.06 29.56
N PHE A 633 10.27 7.54 28.32
CA PHE A 633 10.44 8.96 28.01
C PHE A 633 9.22 9.79 28.40
N LEU A 634 8.02 9.26 28.18
CA LEU A 634 6.78 9.86 28.65
C LEU A 634 6.78 10.01 30.19
N ASP A 635 7.16 8.95 30.89
CA ASP A 635 7.31 8.97 32.36
C ASP A 635 8.37 9.97 32.83
N LEU A 636 9.45 10.12 32.06
CA LEU A 636 10.47 11.13 32.34
C LEU A 636 9.90 12.54 32.25
N ILE A 637 9.20 12.89 31.17
CA ILE A 637 8.60 14.23 31.01
C ILE A 637 7.61 14.50 32.15
N ARG A 638 6.72 13.55 32.44
CA ARG A 638 5.73 13.68 33.51
C ARG A 638 6.36 13.88 34.88
N ARG A 639 7.50 13.24 35.16
CA ARG A 639 8.21 13.36 36.43
C ARG A 639 8.83 14.74 36.64
N TYR A 640 9.32 15.38 35.59
CA TYR A 640 10.03 16.67 35.68
C TYR A 640 9.17 17.88 35.29
N ARG A 641 7.96 17.65 34.76
CA ARG A 641 6.96 18.70 34.53
C ARG A 641 6.33 19.25 35.83
N GLY A 642 6.40 18.47 36.92
CA GLY A 642 5.81 18.77 38.22
C GLY A 642 6.65 19.73 39.07
#